data_AF-A0A517MKB0-F1
#
_entry.id   AF-A0A517MKB0-F1
#
_cell.length_a   1.000
_cell.length_b   1.000
_cell.length_c   1.000
_cell.angle_alpha   90.00
_cell.angle_beta   90.00
_cell.angle_gamma   90.00
#
_symmetry.space_group_name_H-M   'P 1'
#
loop_
_entity.id
_entity.type
_entity.pdbx_description
1 polymer ?
#
loop_
_entity_poly.entity_id
_entity_poly.type
_entity_poly.pdbx_seq_one_letter_code
_entity_poly.pdbx_strand_id
1 'polypeptide(L)'
;MDGNSIRSLLGLILLGLLVNGVPTRDAGAAEAQWIWDRGTAKNEVPTGTSGYFRKTINLRTEAIGEVTIAADDVFELFVNGRRVGSGRSARKLTEYDISELLVRGRNVIAVKVDNTHGTTAALAARISIRPEGASQWYNFSTDSNWKTSLSASSMWQTATYNDSRWGNAQEFGQLGDTVPWDRQEDVASEEQHQESTRFQIQDGFGVQRLFDDEETGSLIAMAFNEFGHIVAARERGPLLLMFDKDGDAIPDEVRTYCDQVESCQGILPLNGDVFVTGEGPEGIGLYRLSDKDRNGTLEEVKTILKFTGTPGEHGPHGIVLGPDGMLYVTVGNHMQVVGHGGKGETLPPAYEGDLVTPRYEDPGGHARGVKAPGGTIIRTTLDGKRVERIAGGIRNAYDLAFHTDGSLFIHDSDMESDIGAAWYRGTALYDVTEAGEFGWRSGWAKWPEYYADRLPNVLDTGRGSPSGAICYEHYTFPVRYQGSLFLADWSEGRILNVRLKPNGASYTADSQVFLQGQPLNVTDLDIGPDGAMYFCTGGRGTAGGVYRVFWQGPIPEKVNNLGTGIAAAIRQPQPASAWSRQKLAGIKKELGAEWNEMVAGVAFSDENPAHYRTRALDLMELFGPIPSEELLIELSKAQSEAVRAKVVMMMGLHPSKATARQLESLLEDRDLRVRRLACEAMLRSKQVPDPQLILPLLDENDRTLAFVARRVLETIPADQWQETVLQSDQPRIAILGSLALVSVRPDKETALLVLSRMSQLMSGFLSDADFVDLLRVTQVALARGEIDPGMVQPLRDQIAEEFPSGDSRMNGELMRLAAYLQADSTATRALEYIDGDAPLADRVHVAMYLRFLDKKWTAKDRFTLLKFYEQASTEDQGSSVPLYLMNVTRDFGKHLTRDDAIAILEKGDKWPNAALASLYKIPRPADEKTQDLLIGLDEKISGPEHTRDVYKRLRTGIVAMLAMTGDEKALAHLRRVWRQDPERRQPIAMGLAMHPDGQNWDYLVRSLNILEGESAKDVLEQLATVPVATDDPEALRQVILLGLSAEESGRSTQPAQKLLVHWTGLQATDNEQPTMDVWQQWYAKTYPDRPAALLPEPGEGARWDFDQLAEYLESTEGRHGDPSQGAELFAKANCNSCHRFGNQGQSVGPDLTSLARRFTRREVLESILYPSHVVSDQYMSRKVLTLDGRVYVGLLAENGRGVLTIRDSNNQITEINEADVDQILPSSSSIMPTGGLDALTLKEISDLMSYLGVLPPLEVASQSQDNR
;
A
#
# COMPACT_ATOMS: atom_id res chain seq x y z
N MET A 1 25.32 -19.65 52.48
CA MET A 1 25.61 -21.08 52.69
C MET A 1 25.38 -21.74 51.35
N ASP A 2 26.37 -21.67 50.48
CA ASP A 2 27.40 -22.71 50.28
C ASP A 2 26.83 -23.72 49.26
N GLY A 3 27.34 -23.85 48.05
CA GLY A 3 28.72 -23.74 47.62
C GLY A 3 29.15 -25.10 47.06
N ASN A 4 29.97 -25.05 46.02
CA ASN A 4 30.81 -26.14 45.47
C ASN A 4 30.11 -27.09 44.48
N SER A 5 30.42 -27.10 43.18
CA SER A 5 31.69 -27.12 42.42
C SER A 5 32.29 -28.52 42.23
N ILE A 6 32.76 -28.74 41.00
CA ILE A 6 33.94 -29.52 40.57
C ILE A 6 33.72 -31.00 40.20
N ARG A 7 33.76 -31.20 38.87
CA ARG A 7 34.61 -32.11 38.06
C ARG A 7 34.85 -33.55 38.56
N SER A 8 34.63 -34.53 37.67
CA SER A 8 35.65 -35.37 36.99
C SER A 8 34.95 -36.52 36.25
N LEU A 9 34.85 -36.59 34.92
CA LEU A 9 35.83 -37.04 33.90
C LEU A 9 36.23 -38.54 33.97
N LEU A 10 35.72 -39.33 33.02
CA LEU A 10 36.23 -40.61 32.45
C LEU A 10 35.14 -41.18 31.52
N GLY A 11 35.31 -41.49 30.23
CA GLY A 11 36.34 -41.39 29.19
C GLY A 11 35.58 -41.34 27.83
N LEU A 12 36.11 -41.11 26.64
CA LEU A 12 37.43 -41.29 26.04
C LEU A 12 37.51 -40.27 24.88
N ILE A 13 38.66 -39.60 24.70
CA ILE A 13 38.97 -38.73 23.55
C ILE A 13 40.28 -39.19 22.90
N LEU A 14 40.20 -39.31 21.56
CA LEU A 14 41.19 -39.14 20.49
C LEU A 14 42.61 -39.73 20.60
N LEU A 15 42.99 -40.46 19.54
CA LEU A 15 44.04 -40.13 18.54
C LEU A 15 43.81 -41.13 17.38
N GLY A 16 43.79 -40.82 16.08
CA GLY A 16 44.34 -39.72 15.31
C GLY A 16 45.19 -40.33 14.17
N LEU A 17 44.84 -40.02 12.91
CA LEU A 17 45.73 -39.67 11.76
C LEU A 17 45.34 -40.27 10.40
N LEU A 18 44.97 -39.32 9.51
CA LEU A 18 45.38 -39.14 8.11
C LEU A 18 44.98 -40.20 7.05
N VAL A 19 44.33 -39.74 5.96
CA VAL A 19 44.99 -39.40 4.68
C VAL A 19 43.93 -38.89 3.66
N ASN A 20 44.39 -37.95 2.83
CA ASN A 20 43.79 -37.31 1.66
C ASN A 20 42.87 -38.14 0.75
N GLY A 21 41.91 -37.45 0.13
CA GLY A 21 41.69 -37.58 -1.32
C GLY A 21 40.25 -37.69 -1.79
N VAL A 22 39.83 -36.65 -2.52
CA VAL A 22 39.14 -36.74 -3.83
C VAL A 22 37.65 -37.17 -3.82
N PRO A 23 36.80 -36.50 -4.62
CA PRO A 23 35.35 -36.50 -4.51
C PRO A 23 34.75 -37.72 -5.17
N THR A 24 33.44 -37.93 -5.03
CA THR A 24 32.51 -38.63 -5.93
C THR A 24 31.24 -38.98 -5.11
N ARG A 25 29.98 -38.85 -5.53
CA ARG A 25 29.35 -38.40 -6.78
C ARG A 25 27.80 -38.55 -6.53
N ASP A 26 27.01 -37.57 -6.99
CA ASP A 26 25.56 -37.51 -7.36
C ASP A 26 24.53 -38.65 -7.14
N ALA A 27 23.29 -38.15 -7.12
CA ALA A 27 22.13 -38.52 -7.93
C ALA A 27 21.12 -39.52 -7.34
N GLY A 28 20.05 -38.97 -6.76
CA GLY A 28 18.71 -39.53 -6.99
C GLY A 28 18.25 -39.08 -8.39
N ALA A 29 18.45 -39.95 -9.39
CA ALA A 29 17.97 -39.72 -10.76
C ALA A 29 16.44 -39.80 -10.84
N ALA A 30 15.84 -39.05 -11.78
CA ALA A 30 14.41 -39.09 -12.09
C ALA A 30 13.92 -40.51 -12.47
N GLU A 31 12.68 -40.81 -12.10
CA GLU A 31 12.08 -42.13 -12.24
C GLU A 31 11.70 -42.46 -13.69
N ALA A 32 11.67 -43.75 -14.06
CA ALA A 32 11.39 -44.17 -15.44
C ALA A 32 9.99 -43.79 -15.91
N GLN A 33 9.87 -43.33 -17.14
CA GLN A 33 8.62 -43.00 -17.82
C GLN A 33 8.18 -44.16 -18.71
N TRP A 34 6.86 -44.35 -18.86
CA TRP A 34 6.31 -45.18 -19.92
C TRP A 34 6.52 -44.47 -21.26
N ILE A 35 7.11 -45.17 -22.21
CA ILE A 35 7.47 -44.66 -23.54
C ILE A 35 6.91 -45.51 -24.67
N TRP A 36 6.61 -44.88 -25.81
CA TRP A 36 6.15 -45.56 -27.04
C TRP A 36 6.76 -44.94 -28.32
N ASP A 37 6.43 -45.51 -29.49
CA ASP A 37 6.90 -45.02 -30.80
C ASP A 37 6.30 -43.65 -31.19
N ARG A 38 7.12 -42.74 -31.75
CA ARG A 38 6.64 -41.44 -32.25
C ARG A 38 6.02 -41.60 -33.63
N GLY A 39 4.70 -41.51 -33.72
CA GLY A 39 4.01 -41.42 -35.02
C GLY A 39 2.60 -41.98 -35.11
N THR A 40 2.08 -42.62 -34.05
CA THR A 40 0.70 -43.12 -33.99
C THR A 40 -0.15 -42.26 -33.07
N ALA A 41 -1.30 -41.78 -33.56
CA ALA A 41 -2.20 -40.90 -32.82
C ALA A 41 -2.86 -41.66 -31.66
N LYS A 42 -2.35 -41.43 -30.44
CA LYS A 42 -2.82 -41.83 -29.10
C LYS A 42 -3.38 -43.25 -28.83
N ASN A 43 -3.77 -44.08 -29.80
CA ASN A 43 -4.46 -45.38 -29.59
C ASN A 43 -4.41 -46.35 -30.81
N GLU A 44 -3.31 -46.49 -31.57
CA GLU A 44 -3.27 -47.47 -32.68
C GLU A 44 -1.90 -48.11 -32.95
N VAL A 45 -1.42 -48.96 -32.05
CA VAL A 45 -0.50 -50.06 -32.43
C VAL A 45 -1.36 -51.32 -32.59
N PRO A 46 -1.67 -51.80 -33.81
CA PRO A 46 -2.57 -52.92 -34.00
C PRO A 46 -2.06 -54.20 -33.34
N THR A 47 -2.96 -54.98 -32.76
CA THR A 47 -2.65 -56.30 -32.20
C THR A 47 -1.94 -57.19 -33.23
N GLY A 48 -0.75 -57.70 -32.88
CA GLY A 48 0.14 -58.44 -33.78
C GLY A 48 1.35 -57.64 -34.28
N THR A 49 1.47 -56.37 -33.90
CA THR A 49 2.57 -55.46 -34.30
C THR A 49 3.58 -55.30 -33.16
N SER A 50 4.87 -55.13 -33.51
CA SER A 50 5.96 -54.98 -32.53
C SER A 50 6.55 -53.57 -32.55
N GLY A 51 6.74 -52.98 -31.37
CA GLY A 51 7.55 -51.80 -31.15
C GLY A 51 9.01 -52.16 -30.82
N TYR A 52 9.96 -51.41 -31.36
CA TYR A 52 11.39 -51.65 -31.20
C TYR A 52 12.07 -50.41 -30.62
N PHE A 53 12.66 -50.55 -29.44
CA PHE A 53 13.24 -49.45 -28.66
C PHE A 53 14.73 -49.65 -28.46
N ARG A 54 15.52 -48.57 -28.51
CA ARG A 54 16.95 -48.62 -28.24
C ARG A 54 17.46 -47.38 -27.52
N LYS A 55 18.40 -47.58 -26.59
CA LYS A 55 19.20 -46.53 -25.97
C LYS A 55 20.67 -46.79 -26.24
N THR A 56 21.36 -45.76 -26.72
CA THR A 56 22.81 -45.79 -26.86
C THR A 56 23.45 -45.20 -25.61
N ILE A 57 24.43 -45.92 -25.04
CA ILE A 57 25.19 -45.47 -23.88
C ILE A 57 26.68 -45.59 -24.22
N ASN A 58 27.41 -44.47 -24.18
CA ASN A 58 28.85 -44.45 -24.48
C ASN A 58 29.66 -44.51 -23.19
N LEU A 59 30.33 -45.63 -22.96
CA LEU A 59 31.13 -45.87 -21.77
C LEU A 59 32.60 -45.70 -22.11
N ARG A 60 33.30 -44.80 -21.39
CA ARG A 60 34.72 -44.54 -21.63
C ARG A 60 35.65 -45.47 -20.84
N THR A 61 35.09 -46.32 -19.99
CA THR A 61 35.76 -47.33 -19.15
C THR A 61 34.88 -48.59 -19.13
N GLU A 62 35.40 -49.70 -18.60
CA GLU A 62 34.56 -50.86 -18.29
C GLU A 62 33.55 -50.48 -17.19
N ALA A 63 32.41 -51.17 -17.13
CA ALA A 63 31.32 -50.82 -16.25
C ALA A 63 30.48 -52.05 -15.90
N ILE A 64 29.90 -52.05 -14.71
CA ILE A 64 28.86 -53.01 -14.32
C ILE A 64 27.49 -52.36 -14.45
N GLY A 65 26.46 -53.13 -14.76
CA GLY A 65 25.13 -52.58 -15.01
C GLY A 65 24.02 -53.59 -14.92
N GLU A 66 22.84 -53.10 -14.58
CA GLU A 66 21.60 -53.86 -14.42
C GLU A 66 20.46 -53.15 -15.18
N VAL A 67 19.48 -53.94 -15.64
CA VAL A 67 18.28 -53.46 -16.33
C VAL A 67 17.04 -54.03 -15.69
N THR A 68 16.16 -53.14 -15.24
CA THR A 68 14.86 -53.49 -14.68
C THR A 68 13.76 -53.00 -15.61
N ILE A 69 12.89 -53.89 -16.06
CA ILE A 69 12.00 -53.65 -17.21
C ILE A 69 10.58 -54.20 -16.99
N ALA A 70 9.58 -53.44 -17.44
CA ALA A 70 8.18 -53.81 -17.59
C ALA A 70 7.67 -53.33 -18.96
N ALA A 71 6.75 -54.08 -19.56
CA ALA A 71 6.16 -53.71 -20.84
C ALA A 71 4.67 -54.04 -20.84
N ASP A 72 3.92 -53.27 -21.63
CA ASP A 72 2.46 -53.33 -21.72
C ASP A 72 1.94 -54.76 -21.96
N ASP A 73 2.68 -55.54 -22.76
CA ASP A 73 2.28 -56.90 -23.10
C ASP A 73 3.44 -57.92 -23.05
N VAL A 74 4.23 -58.10 -24.12
CA VAL A 74 5.35 -59.06 -24.17
C VAL A 74 6.64 -58.36 -24.59
N PHE A 75 7.77 -58.58 -23.91
CA PHE A 75 9.04 -57.99 -24.31
C PHE A 75 10.21 -58.96 -24.38
N GLU A 76 11.20 -58.61 -25.20
CA GLU A 76 12.51 -59.24 -25.31
C GLU A 76 13.62 -58.19 -25.19
N LEU A 77 14.60 -58.42 -24.31
CA LEU A 77 15.71 -57.52 -24.01
C LEU A 77 17.03 -58.04 -24.61
N PHE A 78 17.78 -57.15 -25.25
CA PHE A 78 19.08 -57.38 -25.87
C PHE A 78 20.09 -56.31 -25.45
N VAL A 79 21.36 -56.71 -25.32
CA VAL A 79 22.48 -55.79 -25.08
C VAL A 79 23.58 -56.09 -26.08
N ASN A 80 23.97 -55.08 -26.84
CA ASN A 80 24.98 -55.15 -27.90
C ASN A 80 24.78 -56.33 -28.88
N GLY A 81 23.52 -56.69 -29.13
CA GLY A 81 23.14 -57.78 -30.03
C GLY A 81 22.94 -59.16 -29.41
N ARG A 82 23.31 -59.36 -28.14
CA ARG A 82 23.06 -60.63 -27.43
C ARG A 82 21.77 -60.54 -26.61
N ARG A 83 20.92 -61.58 -26.70
CA ARG A 83 19.63 -61.64 -25.99
C ARG A 83 19.86 -61.93 -24.51
N VAL A 84 19.31 -61.09 -23.65
CA VAL A 84 19.52 -61.10 -22.19
C VAL A 84 18.30 -61.69 -21.45
N GLY A 85 17.07 -61.41 -21.90
CA GLY A 85 15.86 -61.90 -21.22
C GLY A 85 14.56 -61.63 -21.98
N SER A 86 13.44 -62.15 -21.47
CA SER A 86 12.09 -61.87 -22.00
C SER A 86 11.00 -62.04 -20.94
N GLY A 87 9.91 -61.28 -21.02
CA GLY A 87 8.83 -61.28 -20.02
C GLY A 87 7.46 -60.82 -20.55
N ARG A 88 6.41 -60.91 -19.72
CA ARG A 88 5.00 -60.61 -20.11
C ARG A 88 4.15 -59.89 -19.04
N SER A 89 4.54 -58.71 -18.55
CA SER A 89 3.75 -58.03 -17.50
C SER A 89 4.01 -56.52 -17.43
N ALA A 90 2.92 -55.74 -17.48
CA ALA A 90 2.92 -54.28 -17.34
C ALA A 90 2.96 -53.78 -15.88
N ARG A 91 2.67 -54.65 -14.90
CA ARG A 91 2.52 -54.28 -13.49
C ARG A 91 3.62 -54.80 -12.57
N LYS A 92 4.57 -55.56 -13.11
CA LYS A 92 5.63 -56.21 -12.32
C LYS A 92 6.96 -56.09 -13.03
N LEU A 93 7.87 -55.32 -12.44
CA LEU A 93 9.20 -55.04 -12.95
C LEU A 93 10.10 -56.26 -12.77
N THR A 94 10.83 -56.62 -13.82
CA THR A 94 11.76 -57.77 -13.83
C THR A 94 13.18 -57.28 -14.09
N GLU A 95 14.14 -57.73 -13.28
CA GLU A 95 15.53 -57.24 -13.26
C GLU A 95 16.50 -58.24 -13.87
N TYR A 96 17.48 -57.73 -14.63
CA TYR A 96 18.48 -58.49 -15.37
C TYR A 96 19.87 -57.85 -15.25
N ASP A 97 20.89 -58.62 -14.85
CA ASP A 97 22.29 -58.17 -14.83
C ASP A 97 22.87 -58.21 -16.27
N ILE A 98 23.45 -57.09 -16.70
CA ILE A 98 24.02 -56.91 -18.05
C ILE A 98 25.52 -56.61 -18.03
N SER A 99 26.16 -56.67 -16.86
CA SER A 99 27.53 -56.21 -16.62
C SER A 99 28.55 -56.80 -17.60
N GLU A 100 28.51 -58.11 -17.82
CA GLU A 100 29.47 -58.80 -18.70
C GLU A 100 29.26 -58.50 -20.21
N LEU A 101 28.14 -57.89 -20.58
CA LEU A 101 27.80 -57.56 -21.96
C LEU A 101 28.10 -56.10 -22.30
N LEU A 102 28.45 -55.29 -21.31
CA LEU A 102 28.90 -53.91 -21.49
C LEU A 102 30.38 -53.89 -21.87
N VAL A 103 30.70 -53.11 -22.89
CA VAL A 103 32.06 -52.97 -23.42
C VAL A 103 32.51 -51.51 -23.40
N ARG A 104 33.82 -51.29 -23.33
CA ARG A 104 34.38 -49.95 -23.41
C ARG A 104 34.14 -49.37 -24.81
N GLY A 105 33.33 -48.32 -24.90
CA GLY A 105 32.89 -47.68 -26.13
C GLY A 105 31.37 -47.54 -26.20
N ARG A 106 30.83 -47.57 -27.43
CA ARG A 106 29.39 -47.46 -27.67
C ARG A 106 28.68 -48.76 -27.32
N ASN A 107 27.77 -48.70 -26.36
CA ASN A 107 26.87 -49.79 -25.99
C ASN A 107 25.44 -49.47 -26.43
N VAL A 108 24.68 -50.49 -26.77
CA VAL A 108 23.26 -50.37 -27.12
C VAL A 108 22.46 -51.36 -26.30
N ILE A 109 21.49 -50.82 -25.56
CA ILE A 109 20.42 -51.59 -24.92
C ILE A 109 19.22 -51.51 -25.85
N ALA A 110 18.73 -52.66 -26.31
CA ALA A 110 17.67 -52.77 -27.29
C ALA A 110 16.54 -53.67 -26.77
N VAL A 111 15.30 -53.24 -26.93
CA VAL A 111 14.12 -53.93 -26.41
C VAL A 111 13.06 -54.02 -27.50
N LYS A 112 12.57 -55.22 -27.75
CA LYS A 112 11.40 -55.47 -28.59
C LYS A 112 10.19 -55.65 -27.69
N VAL A 113 9.09 -54.96 -27.97
CA VAL A 113 7.79 -55.14 -27.30
C VAL A 113 6.76 -55.54 -28.34
N ASP A 114 6.18 -56.73 -28.19
CA ASP A 114 5.10 -57.23 -29.04
C ASP A 114 3.75 -56.87 -28.42
N ASN A 115 2.88 -56.19 -29.18
CA ASN A 115 1.51 -55.96 -28.77
C ASN A 115 0.63 -57.14 -29.19
N THR A 116 0.10 -57.87 -28.21
CA THR A 116 -0.74 -59.06 -28.41
C THR A 116 -2.22 -58.85 -28.05
N HIS A 117 -2.60 -57.68 -27.50
CA HIS A 117 -4.00 -57.24 -27.35
C HIS A 117 -4.14 -55.72 -27.15
N GLY A 118 -5.22 -55.11 -27.67
CA GLY A 118 -5.47 -53.68 -27.49
C GLY A 118 -4.64 -52.79 -28.41
N THR A 119 -4.55 -51.51 -28.08
CA THR A 119 -4.14 -50.43 -29.00
C THR A 119 -2.77 -49.83 -28.73
N THR A 120 -1.98 -50.35 -27.80
CA THR A 120 -0.69 -49.76 -27.38
C THR A 120 0.42 -50.80 -27.21
N ALA A 121 1.68 -50.35 -27.39
CA ALA A 121 2.90 -51.15 -27.16
C ALA A 121 3.91 -50.32 -26.35
N ALA A 122 3.62 -50.11 -25.06
CA ALA A 122 4.42 -49.24 -24.21
C ALA A 122 5.52 -49.98 -23.44
N LEU A 123 6.65 -49.31 -23.22
CA LEU A 123 7.82 -49.81 -22.50
C LEU A 123 8.17 -48.90 -21.33
N ALA A 124 8.53 -49.48 -20.19
CA ALA A 124 9.23 -48.75 -19.13
C ALA A 124 10.40 -49.59 -18.61
N ALA A 125 11.59 -49.00 -18.57
CA ALA A 125 12.79 -49.66 -18.10
C ALA A 125 13.74 -48.69 -17.38
N ARG A 126 14.39 -49.16 -16.31
CA ARG A 126 15.50 -48.48 -15.63
C ARG A 126 16.77 -49.22 -15.96
N ILE A 127 17.75 -48.52 -16.51
CA ILE A 127 19.10 -49.05 -16.74
C ILE A 127 20.04 -48.35 -15.79
N SER A 128 20.57 -49.07 -14.81
CA SER A 128 21.54 -48.52 -13.86
C SER A 128 22.92 -49.02 -14.25
N ILE A 129 23.85 -48.10 -14.56
CA ILE A 129 25.22 -48.45 -14.94
C ILE A 129 26.18 -47.68 -14.07
N ARG A 130 27.15 -48.38 -13.49
CA ARG A 130 28.26 -47.78 -12.77
C ARG A 130 29.58 -48.06 -13.50
N PRO A 131 30.13 -47.04 -14.18
CA PRO A 131 31.47 -47.11 -14.75
C PRO A 131 32.50 -47.42 -13.66
N GLU A 132 33.45 -48.29 -13.95
CA GLU A 132 34.48 -48.73 -13.02
C GLU A 132 35.33 -47.53 -12.56
N GLY A 133 35.41 -47.33 -11.24
CA GLY A 133 36.06 -46.16 -10.61
C GLY A 133 35.15 -44.96 -10.32
N ALA A 134 33.87 -45.00 -10.73
CA ALA A 134 32.86 -44.03 -10.30
C ALA A 134 32.15 -44.48 -9.02
N SER A 135 31.95 -43.61 -8.03
CA SER A 135 31.22 -43.96 -6.80
C SER A 135 29.69 -43.95 -6.94
N GLN A 136 29.13 -43.16 -7.87
CA GLN A 136 27.69 -43.14 -8.17
C GLN A 136 27.28 -44.09 -9.28
N TRP A 137 26.08 -44.64 -9.14
CA TRP A 137 25.36 -45.30 -10.23
C TRP A 137 24.70 -44.25 -11.12
N TYR A 138 24.81 -44.43 -12.42
CA TYR A 138 24.17 -43.58 -13.41
C TYR A 138 22.96 -44.31 -13.96
N ASN A 139 21.78 -43.72 -13.76
CA ASN A 139 20.52 -44.32 -14.17
C ASN A 139 20.05 -43.70 -15.48
N PHE A 140 19.88 -44.53 -16.49
CA PHE A 140 19.36 -44.23 -17.81
C PHE A 140 17.98 -44.86 -17.93
N SER A 141 17.03 -44.23 -17.25
CA SER A 141 15.63 -44.61 -17.28
C SER A 141 15.00 -44.37 -18.67
N THR A 142 13.88 -45.03 -18.95
CA THR A 142 13.08 -44.73 -20.13
C THR A 142 12.52 -43.32 -20.06
N ASP A 143 12.82 -42.55 -21.10
CA ASP A 143 12.48 -41.14 -21.31
C ASP A 143 12.39 -40.90 -22.83
N SER A 144 12.04 -39.69 -23.24
CA SER A 144 11.83 -39.29 -24.64
C SER A 144 13.13 -39.29 -25.43
N ASN A 145 14.27 -39.45 -24.77
CA ASN A 145 15.58 -39.56 -25.38
C ASN A 145 15.92 -41.02 -25.78
N TRP A 146 15.01 -41.98 -25.62
CA TRP A 146 15.12 -43.29 -26.25
C TRP A 146 14.78 -43.20 -27.74
N LYS A 147 15.37 -44.08 -28.56
CA LYS A 147 15.05 -44.17 -29.98
C LYS A 147 14.09 -45.32 -30.22
N THR A 148 13.17 -45.16 -31.17
CA THR A 148 12.13 -46.15 -31.42
C THR A 148 11.79 -46.28 -32.90
N SER A 149 11.30 -47.47 -33.27
CA SER A 149 10.73 -47.76 -34.58
C SER A 149 9.68 -48.88 -34.49
N LEU A 150 8.72 -48.89 -35.42
CA LEU A 150 7.75 -49.99 -35.61
C LEU A 150 8.23 -51.10 -36.57
N SER A 151 9.46 -51.01 -37.10
CA SER A 151 10.00 -52.01 -38.04
C SER A 151 11.43 -52.46 -37.69
N ALA A 152 11.65 -53.78 -37.63
CA ALA A 152 12.97 -54.35 -37.34
C ALA A 152 13.83 -54.41 -38.61
N SER A 153 14.86 -53.56 -38.66
CA SER A 153 15.94 -53.67 -39.66
C SER A 153 16.98 -54.70 -39.22
N SER A 154 17.65 -55.39 -40.16
CA SER A 154 18.69 -56.38 -39.79
C SER A 154 19.78 -55.75 -38.90
N MET A 155 20.18 -56.45 -37.84
CA MET A 155 21.21 -56.03 -36.87
C MET A 155 20.83 -54.83 -35.98
N TRP A 156 19.55 -54.45 -35.90
CA TRP A 156 19.15 -53.26 -35.12
C TRP A 156 19.52 -53.28 -33.63
N GLN A 157 19.72 -54.49 -33.10
CA GLN A 157 20.12 -54.79 -31.73
C GLN A 157 21.58 -54.43 -31.39
N THR A 158 22.43 -54.21 -32.41
CA THR A 158 23.89 -54.11 -32.24
C THR A 158 24.36 -52.66 -32.25
N ALA A 159 25.48 -52.38 -31.56
CA ALA A 159 26.05 -51.04 -31.45
C ALA A 159 26.50 -50.41 -32.79
N THR A 160 26.66 -51.23 -33.83
CA THR A 160 27.06 -50.79 -35.18
C THR A 160 25.89 -50.30 -36.03
N TYR A 161 24.65 -50.57 -35.66
CA TYR A 161 23.49 -50.14 -36.43
C TYR A 161 23.17 -48.65 -36.21
N ASN A 162 23.01 -47.88 -37.29
CA ASN A 162 22.82 -46.44 -37.24
C ASN A 162 21.33 -46.07 -37.02
N ASP A 163 20.98 -45.60 -35.81
CA ASP A 163 19.64 -45.11 -35.40
C ASP A 163 19.32 -43.70 -35.87
N SER A 164 20.18 -43.00 -36.62
CA SER A 164 19.94 -41.58 -36.91
C SER A 164 18.60 -41.30 -37.60
N ARG A 165 18.01 -42.31 -38.26
CA ARG A 165 16.69 -42.25 -38.89
C ARG A 165 15.53 -42.72 -38.01
N TRP A 166 15.81 -43.25 -36.82
CA TRP A 166 14.78 -43.64 -35.85
C TRP A 166 14.32 -42.40 -35.06
N GLY A 167 13.02 -42.33 -34.84
CA GLY A 167 12.40 -41.27 -34.06
C GLY A 167 12.79 -41.37 -32.59
N ASN A 168 12.67 -40.25 -31.86
CA ASN A 168 12.71 -40.26 -30.40
C ASN A 168 11.42 -40.87 -29.86
N ALA A 169 11.49 -41.59 -28.75
CA ALA A 169 10.31 -42.10 -28.07
C ALA A 169 9.53 -40.95 -27.45
N GLN A 170 8.23 -41.13 -27.27
CA GLN A 170 7.38 -40.15 -26.61
C GLN A 170 7.10 -40.61 -25.19
N GLU A 171 7.27 -39.71 -24.22
CA GLU A 171 6.96 -39.94 -22.81
C GLU A 171 5.47 -39.76 -22.56
N PHE A 172 4.89 -40.63 -21.74
CA PHE A 172 3.47 -40.61 -21.43
C PHE A 172 3.13 -40.48 -19.94
N GLY A 173 4.10 -40.73 -19.07
CA GLY A 173 3.94 -40.57 -17.63
C GLY A 173 4.81 -41.52 -16.83
N GLN A 174 4.96 -41.20 -15.55
CA GLN A 174 5.93 -41.81 -14.66
C GLN A 174 5.49 -43.21 -14.22
N LEU A 175 6.41 -44.16 -14.25
CA LEU A 175 6.22 -45.57 -13.88
C LEU A 175 5.90 -45.69 -12.38
N GLY A 176 4.61 -45.78 -12.06
CA GLY A 176 4.08 -45.83 -10.69
C GLY A 176 2.82 -44.98 -10.54
N ASP A 177 2.87 -43.75 -11.08
CA ASP A 177 1.77 -42.77 -11.03
C ASP A 177 0.85 -42.85 -12.26
N THR A 178 1.31 -43.50 -13.33
CA THR A 178 0.59 -43.63 -14.60
C THR A 178 0.32 -45.10 -14.91
N VAL A 179 -0.96 -45.44 -15.12
CA VAL A 179 -1.40 -46.75 -15.63
C VAL A 179 -2.16 -46.50 -16.94
N PRO A 180 -1.97 -47.27 -18.03
CA PRO A 180 -2.48 -46.90 -19.34
C PRO A 180 -4.02 -46.83 -19.35
N TRP A 181 -4.53 -45.74 -19.90
CA TRP A 181 -5.92 -45.29 -19.87
C TRP A 181 -6.84 -46.05 -20.80
N ASP A 182 -8.06 -46.31 -20.31
CA ASP A 182 -9.29 -46.02 -21.04
C ASP A 182 -10.49 -46.00 -20.08
N ARG A 183 -11.16 -44.84 -19.96
CA ARG A 183 -12.64 -44.62 -19.95
C ARG A 183 -13.03 -43.29 -19.27
N GLN A 184 -13.57 -42.35 -20.05
CA GLN A 184 -14.39 -41.22 -19.61
C GLN A 184 -15.85 -41.65 -19.42
N GLU A 185 -16.60 -40.97 -18.55
CA GLU A 185 -17.99 -40.56 -18.83
C GLU A 185 -18.43 -39.39 -17.93
N ASP A 186 -19.36 -38.60 -18.50
CA ASP A 186 -19.85 -37.25 -18.17
C ASP A 186 -20.46 -37.03 -16.79
N VAL A 187 -20.49 -35.77 -16.31
CA VAL A 187 -21.73 -35.05 -15.90
C VAL A 187 -21.50 -33.53 -15.98
N ALA A 188 -22.31 -32.87 -16.81
CA ALA A 188 -22.62 -31.45 -16.70
C ALA A 188 -23.56 -31.21 -15.51
N SER A 189 -23.05 -30.62 -14.42
CA SER A 189 -23.83 -29.87 -13.42
C SER A 189 -22.91 -29.38 -12.31
N GLU A 190 -22.17 -28.27 -12.47
CA GLU A 190 -21.44 -27.70 -11.33
C GLU A 190 -21.10 -26.20 -11.43
N GLU A 191 -21.80 -25.41 -12.25
CA GLU A 191 -21.69 -23.93 -12.23
C GLU A 191 -22.57 -23.26 -11.15
N GLN A 192 -23.36 -24.01 -10.37
CA GLN A 192 -24.18 -23.47 -9.27
C GLN A 192 -23.65 -23.82 -7.86
N HIS A 193 -22.45 -24.39 -7.73
CA HIS A 193 -21.90 -24.78 -6.42
C HIS A 193 -20.62 -24.04 -6.00
N GLN A 194 -20.04 -23.18 -6.85
CA GLN A 194 -18.83 -22.42 -6.48
C GLN A 194 -19.11 -21.04 -5.86
N GLU A 195 -20.23 -20.37 -6.17
CA GLU A 195 -20.52 -19.03 -5.58
C GLU A 195 -20.78 -19.07 -4.06
N SER A 196 -21.29 -20.19 -3.52
CA SER A 196 -21.49 -20.35 -2.08
C SER A 196 -20.20 -20.50 -1.28
N THR A 197 -19.04 -20.62 -1.92
CA THR A 197 -17.72 -20.74 -1.24
C THR A 197 -16.94 -19.43 -1.13
N ARG A 198 -17.34 -18.36 -1.85
CA ARG A 198 -16.64 -17.07 -1.85
C ARG A 198 -16.94 -16.20 -0.63
N PHE A 199 -18.15 -16.28 -0.09
CA PHE A 199 -18.62 -15.42 0.99
C PHE A 199 -18.79 -16.19 2.30
N GLN A 200 -18.37 -15.58 3.40
CA GLN A 200 -18.75 -15.99 4.75
C GLN A 200 -19.71 -14.93 5.30
N ILE A 201 -20.93 -15.34 5.59
CA ILE A 201 -22.01 -14.44 6.02
C ILE A 201 -22.75 -15.04 7.22
N GLN A 202 -23.39 -14.19 8.02
CA GLN A 202 -24.25 -14.61 9.13
C GLN A 202 -25.40 -15.52 8.68
N ASP A 203 -25.77 -16.48 9.52
CA ASP A 203 -26.83 -17.45 9.25
C ASP A 203 -28.17 -16.81 8.84
N GLY A 204 -28.80 -17.38 7.81
CA GLY A 204 -30.11 -16.98 7.30
C GLY A 204 -30.08 -15.86 6.26
N PHE A 205 -28.90 -15.44 5.81
CA PHE A 205 -28.73 -14.47 4.72
C PHE A 205 -28.21 -15.14 3.45
N GLY A 206 -28.68 -14.65 2.30
CA GLY A 206 -28.14 -14.97 0.98
C GLY A 206 -27.44 -13.75 0.37
N VAL A 207 -26.45 -14.01 -0.49
CA VAL A 207 -25.77 -13.00 -1.31
C VAL A 207 -26.06 -13.31 -2.78
N GLN A 208 -26.49 -12.31 -3.53
CA GLN A 208 -26.75 -12.38 -4.97
C GLN A 208 -25.89 -11.33 -5.66
N ARG A 209 -25.06 -11.72 -6.63
CA ARG A 209 -24.39 -10.77 -7.52
C ARG A 209 -25.41 -10.25 -8.54
N LEU A 210 -25.48 -8.93 -8.71
CA LEU A 210 -26.40 -8.29 -9.65
C LEU A 210 -25.67 -7.85 -10.92
N PHE A 211 -24.52 -7.19 -10.74
CA PHE A 211 -23.69 -6.71 -11.84
C PHE A 211 -22.23 -7.08 -11.58
N ASP A 212 -21.48 -7.32 -12.65
CA ASP A 212 -20.05 -7.66 -12.59
C ASP A 212 -19.13 -6.54 -13.09
N ASP A 213 -17.83 -6.78 -13.03
CA ASP A 213 -16.83 -5.78 -13.36
C ASP A 213 -16.76 -5.46 -14.86
N GLU A 214 -17.21 -6.35 -15.75
CA GLU A 214 -17.31 -6.05 -17.18
C GLU A 214 -18.39 -4.98 -17.42
N GLU A 215 -19.49 -5.04 -16.66
CA GLU A 215 -20.59 -4.10 -16.74
C GLU A 215 -20.29 -2.79 -15.98
N THR A 216 -19.76 -2.90 -14.75
CA THR A 216 -19.66 -1.75 -13.84
C THR A 216 -18.29 -1.09 -13.84
N GLY A 217 -17.22 -1.79 -14.22
CA GLY A 217 -15.85 -1.41 -13.86
C GLY A 217 -15.67 -1.37 -12.33
N SER A 218 -14.57 -0.77 -11.87
CA SER A 218 -14.31 -0.49 -10.45
C SER A 218 -15.32 0.54 -9.91
N LEU A 219 -16.11 0.21 -8.90
CA LEU A 219 -17.04 1.13 -8.24
C LEU A 219 -16.46 1.67 -6.94
N ILE A 220 -16.79 2.91 -6.58
CA ILE A 220 -16.27 3.57 -5.36
C ILE A 220 -17.34 4.16 -4.44
N ALA A 221 -18.55 4.42 -4.95
CA ALA A 221 -19.67 4.91 -4.15
C ALA A 221 -21.01 4.45 -4.78
N MET A 222 -22.07 4.32 -3.97
CA MET A 222 -23.42 4.03 -4.46
C MET A 222 -24.51 4.58 -3.56
N ALA A 223 -25.65 4.94 -4.13
CA ALA A 223 -26.85 5.32 -3.37
C ALA A 223 -28.14 5.03 -4.16
N PHE A 224 -29.25 4.79 -3.45
CA PHE A 224 -30.57 4.67 -4.07
C PHE A 224 -31.24 6.04 -4.28
N ASN A 225 -31.79 6.27 -5.47
CA ASN A 225 -32.60 7.45 -5.78
C ASN A 225 -34.07 7.29 -5.34
N GLU A 226 -34.89 8.31 -5.59
CA GLU A 226 -36.31 8.36 -5.21
C GLU A 226 -37.19 7.29 -5.88
N PHE A 227 -36.72 6.67 -6.96
CA PHE A 227 -37.41 5.63 -7.70
C PHE A 227 -36.96 4.21 -7.31
N GLY A 228 -35.93 4.09 -6.46
CA GLY A 228 -35.34 2.81 -6.10
C GLY A 228 -34.28 2.31 -7.09
N HIS A 229 -33.81 3.18 -7.99
CA HIS A 229 -32.67 2.86 -8.86
C HIS A 229 -31.35 3.13 -8.13
N ILE A 230 -30.30 2.39 -8.47
CA ILE A 230 -28.96 2.59 -7.93
C ILE A 230 -28.23 3.62 -8.79
N VAL A 231 -27.71 4.66 -8.15
CA VAL A 231 -26.72 5.58 -8.73
C VAL A 231 -25.36 5.17 -8.17
N ALA A 232 -24.42 4.78 -9.04
CA ALA A 232 -23.10 4.30 -8.62
C ALA A 232 -21.99 5.09 -9.33
N ALA A 233 -20.87 5.31 -8.65
CA ALA A 233 -19.71 6.00 -9.22
C ALA A 233 -18.65 5.01 -9.68
N ARG A 234 -18.24 5.12 -10.94
CA ARG A 234 -17.09 4.41 -11.49
C ARG A 234 -15.80 5.15 -11.15
N GLU A 235 -14.79 4.44 -10.64
CA GLU A 235 -13.46 4.99 -10.37
C GLU A 235 -12.83 5.56 -11.65
N ARG A 236 -12.34 6.80 -11.61
CA ARG A 236 -11.80 7.52 -12.80
C ARG A 236 -12.79 7.51 -13.97
N GLY A 237 -14.08 7.61 -13.66
CA GLY A 237 -15.14 7.51 -14.65
C GLY A 237 -16.45 8.13 -14.18
N PRO A 238 -17.53 7.93 -14.96
CA PRO A 238 -18.81 8.61 -14.79
C PRO A 238 -19.64 8.03 -13.62
N LEU A 239 -20.75 8.72 -13.33
CA LEU A 239 -21.88 8.12 -12.62
C LEU A 239 -22.66 7.19 -13.55
N LEU A 240 -23.05 6.04 -13.01
CA LEU A 240 -23.88 5.02 -13.62
C LEU A 240 -25.27 5.03 -12.96
N LEU A 241 -26.29 4.71 -13.73
CA LEU A 241 -27.66 4.44 -13.26
C LEU A 241 -27.98 2.98 -13.55
N MET A 242 -28.35 2.24 -12.51
CA MET A 242 -28.82 0.85 -12.60
C MET A 242 -30.28 0.79 -12.20
N PHE A 243 -31.11 0.21 -13.05
CA PHE A 243 -32.56 0.17 -12.87
C PHE A 243 -33.15 -1.18 -13.27
N ASP A 244 -34.37 -1.43 -12.80
CA ASP A 244 -35.14 -2.63 -13.09
C ASP A 244 -35.96 -2.41 -14.38
N LYS A 245 -35.66 -3.18 -15.41
CA LYS A 245 -36.33 -3.14 -16.71
C LYS A 245 -37.52 -4.08 -16.79
N ASP A 246 -37.46 -5.23 -16.13
CA ASP A 246 -38.44 -6.32 -16.27
C ASP A 246 -39.60 -6.25 -15.27
N GLY A 247 -39.48 -5.41 -14.25
CA GLY A 247 -40.49 -5.09 -13.25
C GLY A 247 -40.50 -6.04 -12.06
N ASP A 248 -39.44 -6.81 -11.82
CA ASP A 248 -39.32 -7.72 -10.68
C ASP A 248 -38.82 -7.06 -9.37
N ALA A 249 -38.55 -5.74 -9.42
CA ALA A 249 -37.99 -4.89 -8.39
C ALA A 249 -36.50 -5.14 -8.06
N ILE A 250 -35.76 -5.83 -8.93
CA ILE A 250 -34.32 -6.04 -8.86
C ILE A 250 -33.65 -5.35 -10.06
N PRO A 251 -32.65 -4.47 -9.85
CA PRO A 251 -31.97 -3.82 -10.97
C PRO A 251 -31.24 -4.83 -11.88
N ASP A 252 -31.40 -4.69 -13.20
CA ASP A 252 -30.88 -5.60 -14.22
C ASP A 252 -30.26 -4.89 -15.46
N GLU A 253 -30.41 -3.57 -15.57
CA GLU A 253 -29.85 -2.76 -16.67
C GLU A 253 -28.98 -1.62 -16.15
N VAL A 254 -27.82 -1.39 -16.77
CA VAL A 254 -26.88 -0.30 -16.44
C VAL A 254 -26.69 0.67 -17.62
N ARG A 255 -26.64 1.97 -17.32
CA ARG A 255 -26.26 3.01 -18.29
C ARG A 255 -25.50 4.15 -17.65
N THR A 256 -24.80 4.95 -18.45
CA THR A 256 -24.20 6.22 -17.98
C THR A 256 -25.28 7.21 -17.57
N TYR A 257 -25.14 7.80 -16.39
CA TYR A 257 -26.05 8.79 -15.83
C TYR A 257 -25.51 10.23 -15.94
N CYS A 258 -24.21 10.41 -15.68
CA CYS A 258 -23.51 11.68 -15.83
C CYS A 258 -22.01 11.42 -16.04
N ASP A 259 -21.44 12.01 -17.09
CA ASP A 259 -20.01 11.97 -17.44
C ASP A 259 -19.29 13.30 -17.23
N GLN A 260 -20.00 14.32 -16.72
CA GLN A 260 -19.44 15.66 -16.47
C GLN A 260 -18.75 15.79 -15.11
N VAL A 261 -18.99 14.84 -14.20
CA VAL A 261 -18.32 14.77 -12.90
C VAL A 261 -17.83 13.34 -12.71
N GLU A 262 -16.52 13.18 -12.54
CA GLU A 262 -15.85 11.88 -12.47
C GLU A 262 -15.38 11.56 -11.05
N SER A 263 -15.15 10.27 -10.80
CA SER A 263 -14.62 9.75 -9.53
C SER A 263 -15.40 10.25 -8.31
N CYS A 264 -16.73 10.20 -8.39
CA CYS A 264 -17.59 10.67 -7.31
C CYS A 264 -17.41 9.78 -6.06
N GLN A 265 -16.98 10.36 -4.95
CA GLN A 265 -16.69 9.65 -3.69
C GLN A 265 -17.87 9.66 -2.71
N GLY A 266 -18.81 10.59 -2.88
CA GLY A 266 -20.05 10.65 -2.12
C GLY A 266 -21.23 10.94 -3.05
N ILE A 267 -22.36 10.30 -2.79
CA ILE A 267 -23.56 10.40 -3.63
C ILE A 267 -24.79 10.59 -2.72
N LEU A 268 -25.57 11.65 -2.95
CA LEU A 268 -26.82 11.89 -2.25
C LEU A 268 -27.92 12.31 -3.24
N PRO A 269 -28.83 11.38 -3.61
CA PRO A 269 -30.05 11.73 -4.31
C PRO A 269 -31.04 12.48 -3.41
N LEU A 270 -31.51 13.64 -3.87
CA LEU A 270 -32.37 14.51 -3.10
C LEU A 270 -33.30 15.33 -4.01
N ASN A 271 -34.61 15.09 -3.91
CA ASN A 271 -35.66 15.87 -4.58
C ASN A 271 -35.55 15.97 -6.11
N GLY A 272 -35.07 14.92 -6.78
CA GLY A 272 -34.84 14.91 -8.23
C GLY A 272 -33.49 15.46 -8.67
N ASP A 273 -32.70 15.97 -7.74
CA ASP A 273 -31.29 16.30 -7.96
C ASP A 273 -30.39 15.19 -7.36
N VAL A 274 -29.13 15.12 -7.79
CA VAL A 274 -28.10 14.30 -7.17
C VAL A 274 -26.93 15.19 -6.74
N PHE A 275 -26.60 15.18 -5.46
CA PHE A 275 -25.42 15.85 -4.93
C PHE A 275 -24.25 14.89 -4.91
N VAL A 276 -23.09 15.32 -5.40
CA VAL A 276 -21.87 14.49 -5.44
C VAL A 276 -20.62 15.24 -5.05
N THR A 277 -19.70 14.57 -4.37
CA THR A 277 -18.31 15.03 -4.19
C THR A 277 -17.47 14.33 -5.24
N GLY A 278 -16.71 15.07 -6.04
CA GLY A 278 -15.93 14.49 -7.13
C GLY A 278 -15.15 15.53 -7.91
N GLU A 279 -14.57 15.11 -9.03
CA GLU A 279 -13.86 15.99 -9.96
C GLU A 279 -14.79 16.41 -11.09
N GLY A 280 -15.13 17.69 -11.14
CA GLY A 280 -16.02 18.26 -12.14
C GLY A 280 -15.40 19.45 -12.88
N PRO A 281 -16.21 20.25 -13.60
CA PRO A 281 -15.71 21.33 -14.46
C PRO A 281 -14.91 22.42 -13.74
N GLU A 282 -15.06 22.55 -12.42
CA GLU A 282 -14.35 23.52 -11.59
C GLU A 282 -13.33 22.86 -10.63
N GLY A 283 -12.92 21.62 -10.92
CA GLY A 283 -11.99 20.82 -10.13
C GLY A 283 -12.69 19.99 -9.04
N ILE A 284 -12.00 19.69 -7.95
CA ILE A 284 -12.59 18.93 -6.83
C ILE A 284 -13.61 19.80 -6.09
N GLY A 285 -14.85 19.31 -6.01
CA GLY A 285 -15.97 20.08 -5.49
C GLY A 285 -17.14 19.21 -5.02
N LEU A 286 -18.06 19.86 -4.30
CA LEU A 286 -19.41 19.37 -4.09
C LEU A 286 -20.27 19.94 -5.22
N TYR A 287 -20.87 19.08 -6.03
CA TYR A 287 -21.69 19.44 -7.18
C TYR A 287 -23.14 19.05 -6.94
N ARG A 288 -24.05 19.85 -7.49
CA ARG A 288 -25.45 19.49 -7.66
C ARG A 288 -25.68 19.19 -9.13
N LEU A 289 -26.18 18.00 -9.40
CA LEU A 289 -26.57 17.53 -10.72
C LEU A 289 -28.09 17.52 -10.80
N SER A 290 -28.67 18.11 -11.83
CA SER A 290 -30.12 18.23 -11.99
C SER A 290 -30.59 17.58 -13.30
N ASP A 291 -31.69 16.81 -13.21
CA ASP A 291 -32.49 16.29 -14.32
C ASP A 291 -33.77 17.14 -14.43
N LYS A 292 -33.69 18.22 -15.22
CA LYS A 292 -34.74 19.24 -15.29
C LYS A 292 -35.98 18.76 -16.04
N ASP A 293 -35.82 17.92 -17.05
CA ASP A 293 -36.92 17.42 -17.86
C ASP A 293 -37.46 16.07 -17.36
N ARG A 294 -36.78 15.45 -16.38
CA ARG A 294 -37.12 14.16 -15.75
C ARG A 294 -37.07 12.99 -16.73
N ASN A 295 -36.18 13.03 -17.71
CA ASN A 295 -35.97 11.96 -18.66
C ASN A 295 -35.00 10.86 -18.15
N GLY A 296 -34.45 11.04 -16.95
CA GLY A 296 -33.46 10.15 -16.33
C GLY A 296 -32.03 10.43 -16.77
N THR A 297 -31.72 11.63 -17.26
CA THR A 297 -30.39 12.09 -17.68
C THR A 297 -30.13 13.46 -17.04
N LEU A 298 -28.96 13.64 -16.42
CA LEU A 298 -28.61 14.90 -15.78
C LEU A 298 -28.10 15.92 -16.82
N GLU A 299 -28.73 17.10 -16.92
CA GLU A 299 -28.33 18.11 -17.92
C GLU A 299 -27.61 19.33 -17.34
N GLU A 300 -27.76 19.61 -16.03
CA GLU A 300 -27.10 20.74 -15.38
C GLU A 300 -26.17 20.28 -14.26
N VAL A 301 -24.90 20.71 -14.33
CA VAL A 301 -23.89 20.56 -13.28
C VAL A 301 -23.63 21.92 -12.66
N LYS A 302 -23.85 22.03 -11.35
CA LYS A 302 -23.60 23.26 -10.59
C LYS A 302 -22.67 22.99 -9.41
N THR A 303 -21.54 23.70 -9.37
CA THR A 303 -20.66 23.71 -8.20
C THR A 303 -21.36 24.36 -7.01
N ILE A 304 -21.43 23.64 -5.89
CA ILE A 304 -21.99 24.10 -4.61
C ILE A 304 -20.86 24.54 -3.67
N LEU A 305 -19.82 23.72 -3.49
CA LEU A 305 -18.63 24.05 -2.70
C LEU A 305 -17.37 23.64 -3.44
N LYS A 306 -16.28 24.37 -3.17
CA LYS A 306 -14.93 24.05 -3.63
C LYS A 306 -14.07 23.59 -2.46
N PHE A 307 -13.04 22.80 -2.76
CA PHE A 307 -12.06 22.35 -1.78
C PHE A 307 -10.65 22.76 -2.21
N THR A 308 -9.78 23.02 -1.23
CA THR A 308 -8.36 23.36 -1.44
C THR A 308 -7.48 22.41 -0.65
N GLY A 309 -6.30 22.09 -1.18
CA GLY A 309 -5.38 21.13 -0.57
C GLY A 309 -4.78 20.23 -1.64
N THR A 310 -4.34 19.04 -1.23
CA THR A 310 -3.77 18.05 -2.14
C THR A 310 -4.84 17.01 -2.53
N PRO A 311 -5.26 16.94 -3.81
CA PRO A 311 -6.13 15.88 -4.35
C PRO A 311 -5.68 14.46 -3.99
N GLY A 312 -6.63 13.53 -3.89
CA GLY A 312 -6.34 12.11 -3.71
C GLY A 312 -7.35 11.42 -2.77
N GLU A 313 -6.95 10.26 -2.24
CA GLU A 313 -7.75 9.42 -1.33
C GLU A 313 -8.13 10.10 -0.01
N HIS A 314 -7.59 11.27 0.30
CA HIS A 314 -7.84 12.02 1.53
C HIS A 314 -8.62 13.31 1.22
N GLY A 315 -9.65 13.18 0.39
CA GLY A 315 -10.45 14.25 -0.18
C GLY A 315 -11.81 14.43 0.49
N PRO A 316 -12.72 15.22 -0.11
CA PRO A 316 -14.13 15.22 0.26
C PRO A 316 -14.79 13.91 -0.18
N HIS A 317 -15.50 13.22 0.72
CA HIS A 317 -16.11 11.92 0.45
C HIS A 317 -17.64 11.94 0.70
N GLY A 318 -18.17 11.05 1.53
CA GLY A 318 -19.60 10.83 1.76
C GLY A 318 -20.41 12.09 2.03
N ILE A 319 -21.65 12.08 1.56
CA ILE A 319 -22.64 13.14 1.72
C ILE A 319 -23.93 12.51 2.25
N VAL A 320 -24.47 13.05 3.34
CA VAL A 320 -25.81 12.66 3.80
C VAL A 320 -26.67 13.88 4.13
N LEU A 321 -27.99 13.69 4.08
CA LEU A 321 -28.94 14.70 4.55
C LEU A 321 -29.08 14.59 6.06
N GLY A 322 -28.74 15.67 6.77
CA GLY A 322 -28.95 15.75 8.21
C GLY A 322 -30.41 15.90 8.60
N PRO A 323 -30.77 15.55 9.85
CA PRO A 323 -32.12 15.72 10.38
C PRO A 323 -32.56 17.19 10.48
N ASP A 324 -31.63 18.14 10.34
CA ASP A 324 -31.85 19.59 10.25
C ASP A 324 -32.04 20.11 8.82
N GLY A 325 -32.12 19.21 7.83
CA GLY A 325 -32.29 19.55 6.42
C GLY A 325 -31.04 20.13 5.73
N MET A 326 -29.87 20.05 6.35
CA MET A 326 -28.59 20.48 5.75
C MET A 326 -27.82 19.28 5.17
N LEU A 327 -26.92 19.54 4.20
CA LEU A 327 -26.00 18.54 3.68
C LEU A 327 -24.81 18.40 4.63
N TYR A 328 -24.49 17.19 5.06
CA TYR A 328 -23.29 16.89 5.85
C TYR A 328 -22.28 16.20 4.95
N VAL A 329 -21.02 16.64 5.01
CA VAL A 329 -19.93 16.13 4.17
C VAL A 329 -18.71 15.86 5.03
N THR A 330 -18.10 14.68 4.85
CA THR A 330 -16.79 14.36 5.41
C THR A 330 -15.67 14.86 4.49
N VAL A 331 -14.64 15.46 5.08
CA VAL A 331 -13.49 16.02 4.37
C VAL A 331 -12.22 15.46 4.99
N GLY A 332 -11.44 14.72 4.21
CA GLY A 332 -10.15 14.17 4.61
C GLY A 332 -9.10 15.25 4.92
N ASN A 333 -8.07 14.86 5.66
CA ASN A 333 -7.03 15.74 6.19
C ASN A 333 -6.16 16.45 5.16
N HIS A 334 -6.14 16.01 3.90
CA HIS A 334 -5.39 16.71 2.85
C HIS A 334 -6.16 17.88 2.23
N MET A 335 -7.45 18.01 2.54
CA MET A 335 -8.33 19.01 1.98
C MET A 335 -8.98 19.90 3.04
N GLN A 336 -9.42 21.07 2.61
CA GLN A 336 -10.18 22.03 3.39
C GLN A 336 -11.30 22.61 2.52
N VAL A 337 -12.46 22.85 3.10
CA VAL A 337 -13.58 23.50 2.41
C VAL A 337 -13.32 24.99 2.20
N VAL A 338 -13.66 25.50 1.02
CA VAL A 338 -13.70 26.93 0.72
C VAL A 338 -15.14 27.42 0.90
N GLY A 339 -15.37 28.28 1.89
CA GLY A 339 -16.69 28.81 2.17
C GLY A 339 -16.70 29.86 3.27
N HIS A 340 -17.82 30.56 3.40
CA HIS A 340 -18.05 31.51 4.49
C HIS A 340 -18.70 30.79 5.67
N GLY A 341 -18.08 30.93 6.85
CA GLY A 341 -18.57 30.36 8.10
C GLY A 341 -20.00 30.81 8.44
N GLY A 342 -20.86 29.86 8.77
CA GLY A 342 -22.23 30.09 9.23
C GLY A 342 -22.33 30.45 10.71
N LYS A 343 -23.52 30.89 11.14
CA LYS A 343 -23.76 31.18 12.56
C LYS A 343 -23.76 29.93 13.44
N GLY A 344 -24.08 28.75 12.89
CA GLY A 344 -24.01 27.48 13.57
C GLY A 344 -22.67 26.74 13.40
N GLU A 345 -21.61 27.41 12.94
CA GLU A 345 -20.26 26.85 13.01
C GLU A 345 -19.82 26.72 14.47
N THR A 346 -19.48 25.50 14.89
CA THR A 346 -19.15 25.15 16.28
C THR A 346 -17.72 24.67 16.44
N LEU A 347 -17.11 24.12 15.38
CA LEU A 347 -15.67 23.92 15.35
C LEU A 347 -14.99 25.30 15.33
N PRO A 348 -14.08 25.58 16.27
CA PRO A 348 -13.42 26.87 16.32
C PRO A 348 -12.45 26.98 15.12
N PRO A 349 -12.18 28.18 14.60
CA PRO A 349 -11.13 28.38 13.61
C PRO A 349 -9.79 27.88 14.16
N ALA A 350 -9.21 26.86 13.52
CA ALA A 350 -7.97 26.16 13.89
C ALA A 350 -6.87 27.09 14.46
N TYR A 351 -6.24 26.85 15.62
CA TYR A 351 -5.86 25.57 16.22
C TYR A 351 -5.72 25.66 17.76
N GLU A 352 -6.26 24.68 18.50
CA GLU A 352 -6.02 24.51 19.95
C GLU A 352 -5.13 23.28 20.19
N GLY A 353 -4.04 23.43 20.97
CA GLY A 353 -3.40 22.32 21.69
C GLY A 353 -2.25 21.54 21.02
N ASP A 354 -1.34 22.18 20.29
CA ASP A 354 -0.11 21.48 19.84
C ASP A 354 0.56 20.82 21.04
N LEU A 355 1.04 19.60 20.81
CA LEU A 355 2.02 19.03 21.72
C LEU A 355 3.15 20.04 21.84
N VAL A 356 3.59 20.28 23.08
CA VAL A 356 4.79 21.08 23.32
C VAL A 356 5.94 20.54 22.46
N THR A 357 6.70 21.45 21.86
CA THR A 357 7.85 21.09 21.02
C THR A 357 8.94 20.46 21.87
N PRO A 358 9.87 19.69 21.30
CA PRO A 358 10.02 19.36 19.88
C PRO A 358 9.00 18.35 19.39
N ARG A 359 8.75 18.35 18.06
CA ARG A 359 7.94 17.34 17.38
C ARG A 359 8.52 16.87 16.04
N TYR A 360 8.18 15.64 15.61
CA TYR A 360 8.42 15.14 14.27
C TYR A 360 7.12 14.99 13.51
N GLU A 361 7.11 15.56 12.31
CA GLU A 361 6.16 15.17 11.28
C GLU A 361 6.44 13.74 10.82
N ASP A 362 5.54 13.21 10.00
CA ASP A 362 5.73 11.87 9.42
C ASP A 362 7.04 11.79 8.62
N PRO A 363 7.96 10.87 8.94
CA PRO A 363 9.25 10.73 8.27
C PRO A 363 9.11 10.12 6.87
N GLY A 364 7.97 9.50 6.55
CA GLY A 364 7.60 9.07 5.21
C GLY A 364 7.08 10.21 4.32
N GLY A 365 6.83 11.39 4.90
CA GLY A 365 6.32 12.57 4.19
C GLY A 365 4.79 12.65 4.10
N HIS A 366 4.05 11.68 4.65
CA HIS A 366 2.59 11.67 4.60
C HIS A 366 2.00 12.83 5.42
N ALA A 367 1.07 13.58 4.80
CA ALA A 367 0.42 14.74 5.39
C ALA A 367 1.40 15.75 6.03
N ARG A 368 2.64 15.82 5.53
CA ARG A 368 3.65 16.75 6.04
C ARG A 368 3.24 18.20 5.74
N GLY A 369 3.30 19.08 6.74
CA GLY A 369 2.85 20.47 6.62
C GLY A 369 1.32 20.66 6.68
N VAL A 370 0.53 19.59 6.78
CA VAL A 370 -0.91 19.69 6.99
C VAL A 370 -1.16 20.27 8.38
N LYS A 371 -1.91 21.38 8.42
CA LYS A 371 -2.26 22.05 9.67
C LYS A 371 -3.37 21.30 10.39
N ALA A 372 -3.29 21.31 11.71
CA ALA A 372 -4.32 20.77 12.57
C ALA A 372 -5.42 21.81 12.85
N PRO A 373 -6.67 21.39 13.14
CA PRO A 373 -7.15 20.03 13.05
C PRO A 373 -7.17 19.58 11.59
N GLY A 374 -6.53 18.46 11.29
CA GLY A 374 -6.69 17.85 9.98
C GLY A 374 -8.04 17.17 9.94
N GLY A 375 -8.62 17.10 8.75
CA GLY A 375 -9.92 16.50 8.45
C GLY A 375 -11.08 17.15 9.20
N THR A 376 -12.22 17.27 8.56
CA THR A 376 -13.37 17.94 9.16
C THR A 376 -14.68 17.32 8.70
N ILE A 377 -15.68 17.36 9.57
CA ILE A 377 -17.07 17.24 9.15
C ILE A 377 -17.63 18.65 8.99
N ILE A 378 -18.25 18.89 7.84
CA ILE A 378 -18.91 20.15 7.53
C ILE A 378 -20.39 19.91 7.31
N ARG A 379 -21.21 20.93 7.54
CA ARG A 379 -22.57 21.00 7.04
C ARG A 379 -22.80 22.24 6.20
N THR A 380 -23.66 22.15 5.18
CA THR A 380 -23.99 23.26 4.30
C THR A 380 -25.45 23.30 3.88
N THR A 381 -25.95 24.48 3.52
CA THR A 381 -27.26 24.61 2.87
C THR A 381 -27.22 23.99 1.48
N LEU A 382 -28.37 23.58 0.94
CA LEU A 382 -28.47 22.97 -0.40
C LEU A 382 -27.89 23.84 -1.53
N ASP A 383 -27.76 25.16 -1.30
CA ASP A 383 -27.20 26.12 -2.24
C ASP A 383 -25.76 26.55 -1.93
N GLY A 384 -25.12 25.98 -0.91
CA GLY A 384 -23.73 26.24 -0.55
C GLY A 384 -23.49 27.61 0.12
N LYS A 385 -24.53 28.43 0.34
CA LYS A 385 -24.36 29.80 0.86
C LYS A 385 -23.90 29.87 2.30
N ARG A 386 -24.16 28.81 3.09
CA ARG A 386 -23.75 28.71 4.49
C ARG A 386 -22.95 27.42 4.65
N VAL A 387 -21.72 27.53 5.14
CA VAL A 387 -20.86 26.37 5.44
C VAL A 387 -20.48 26.45 6.91
N GLU A 388 -20.64 25.35 7.63
CA GLU A 388 -20.37 25.28 9.06
C GLU A 388 -19.50 24.06 9.34
N ARG A 389 -18.31 24.27 9.89
CA ARG A 389 -17.47 23.19 10.40
C ARG A 389 -17.99 22.79 11.78
N ILE A 390 -18.24 21.49 11.98
CA ILE A 390 -18.85 20.99 13.21
C ILE A 390 -17.90 20.15 14.05
N ALA A 391 -16.97 19.43 13.40
CA ALA A 391 -15.97 18.61 14.06
C ALA A 391 -14.69 18.53 13.23
N GLY A 392 -13.56 18.23 13.89
CA GLY A 392 -12.26 18.07 13.24
C GLY A 392 -11.34 17.08 13.95
N GLY A 393 -10.09 16.98 13.48
CA GLY A 393 -9.12 16.03 14.04
C GLY A 393 -9.34 14.61 13.51
N ILE A 394 -9.85 14.52 12.30
CA ILE A 394 -10.17 13.31 11.57
C ILE A 394 -9.08 13.12 10.52
N ARG A 395 -8.74 11.88 10.18
CA ARG A 395 -7.78 11.63 9.10
C ARG A 395 -8.49 11.53 7.77
N ASN A 396 -9.30 10.49 7.62
CA ASN A 396 -9.83 10.05 6.35
C ASN A 396 -11.04 9.12 6.55
N ALA A 397 -12.13 9.69 7.04
CA ALA A 397 -13.43 9.04 7.06
C ALA A 397 -14.05 9.16 5.65
N TYR A 398 -14.37 8.02 5.04
CA TYR A 398 -15.01 7.98 3.72
C TYR A 398 -16.50 8.25 3.78
N ASP A 399 -17.17 7.89 4.87
CA ASP A 399 -18.62 8.02 4.97
C ASP A 399 -19.10 8.38 6.37
N LEU A 400 -20.36 8.80 6.47
CA LEU A 400 -21.00 9.22 7.70
C LEU A 400 -22.45 8.73 7.79
N ALA A 401 -22.87 8.26 8.96
CA ALA A 401 -24.21 7.71 9.17
C ALA A 401 -24.91 8.39 10.36
N PHE A 402 -26.15 8.85 10.13
CA PHE A 402 -27.04 9.21 11.24
C PHE A 402 -27.70 7.97 11.81
N HIS A 403 -27.64 7.83 13.13
CA HIS A 403 -28.43 6.83 13.87
C HIS A 403 -29.88 7.33 14.06
N THR A 404 -30.79 6.41 14.35
CA THR A 404 -32.26 6.63 14.43
C THR A 404 -32.69 7.74 15.41
N ASP A 405 -31.84 8.08 16.38
CA ASP A 405 -32.10 9.11 17.37
C ASP A 405 -31.47 10.46 17.04
N GLY A 406 -30.74 10.56 15.92
CA GLY A 406 -30.11 11.78 15.42
C GLY A 406 -28.63 11.94 15.75
N SER A 407 -28.00 10.98 16.46
CA SER A 407 -26.55 10.98 16.64
C SER A 407 -25.82 10.71 15.32
N LEU A 408 -24.69 11.39 15.08
CA LEU A 408 -23.89 11.27 13.87
C LEU A 408 -22.65 10.41 14.14
N PHE A 409 -22.38 9.43 13.28
CA PHE A 409 -21.23 8.54 13.39
C PHE A 409 -20.35 8.58 12.15
N ILE A 410 -19.04 8.46 12.37
CA ILE A 410 -18.04 8.26 11.32
C ILE A 410 -17.09 7.12 11.69
N HIS A 411 -16.66 6.38 10.69
CA HIS A 411 -15.61 5.37 10.84
C HIS A 411 -14.34 5.91 10.18
N ASP A 412 -13.37 6.30 10.99
CA ASP A 412 -12.15 6.95 10.53
C ASP A 412 -10.98 5.97 10.46
N SER A 413 -10.11 6.17 9.48
CA SER A 413 -8.82 5.48 9.42
C SER A 413 -7.75 6.25 10.19
N ASP A 414 -6.67 5.57 10.56
CA ASP A 414 -5.44 6.24 10.97
C ASP A 414 -4.25 5.67 10.20
N MET A 415 -3.02 6.01 10.58
CA MET A 415 -1.81 5.60 9.89
C MET A 415 -1.35 4.21 10.32
N GLU A 416 -1.59 3.20 9.49
CA GLU A 416 -1.20 1.81 9.74
C GLU A 416 0.33 1.64 9.79
N SER A 417 1.09 2.55 9.18
CA SER A 417 2.56 2.52 9.29
C SER A 417 3.06 2.78 10.70
N ASP A 418 2.25 3.42 11.55
CA ASP A 418 2.60 3.73 12.95
C ASP A 418 2.30 2.57 13.91
N ILE A 419 1.70 1.45 13.47
CA ILE A 419 1.39 0.31 14.35
C ILE A 419 2.62 -0.07 15.19
N GLY A 420 2.51 -0.02 16.53
CA GLY A 420 3.62 -0.29 17.44
C GLY A 420 4.28 0.96 18.03
N ALA A 421 4.02 2.13 17.47
CA ALA A 421 4.40 3.42 18.08
C ALA A 421 3.45 3.80 19.23
N ALA A 422 3.97 4.54 20.22
CA ALA A 422 3.17 5.03 21.35
C ALA A 422 2.09 6.06 20.95
N TRP A 423 2.17 6.63 19.74
CA TRP A 423 1.18 7.55 19.17
C TRP A 423 0.29 6.87 18.11
N TYR A 424 0.39 5.56 17.93
CA TYR A 424 -0.50 4.82 17.05
C TYR A 424 -1.94 4.92 17.54
N ARG A 425 -2.85 5.00 16.58
CA ARG A 425 -4.29 4.98 16.80
C ARG A 425 -4.87 3.99 15.80
N GLY A 426 -5.76 3.12 16.27
CA GLY A 426 -6.48 2.21 15.39
C GLY A 426 -7.51 2.94 14.54
N THR A 427 -8.02 2.25 13.53
CA THR A 427 -9.30 2.63 12.93
C THR A 427 -10.39 2.57 14.00
N ALA A 428 -11.28 3.55 14.02
CA ALA A 428 -12.25 3.67 15.10
C ALA A 428 -13.55 4.35 14.67
N LEU A 429 -14.63 3.95 15.32
CA LEU A 429 -15.95 4.57 15.23
C LEU A 429 -16.03 5.74 16.22
N TYR A 430 -16.49 6.89 15.73
CA TYR A 430 -16.64 8.12 16.51
C TYR A 430 -18.11 8.58 16.55
N ASP A 431 -18.56 9.02 17.73
CA ASP A 431 -19.81 9.77 17.93
C ASP A 431 -19.49 11.26 17.79
N VAL A 432 -19.94 11.86 16.69
CA VAL A 432 -19.62 13.25 16.31
C VAL A 432 -20.55 14.22 17.03
N THR A 433 -19.97 15.04 17.90
CA THR A 433 -20.67 16.12 18.62
C THR A 433 -20.45 17.48 17.94
N GLU A 434 -21.28 18.46 18.26
CA GLU A 434 -20.95 19.87 18.01
C GLU A 434 -19.61 20.23 18.67
N ALA A 435 -18.74 20.93 17.93
CA ALA A 435 -17.37 21.26 18.30
C ALA A 435 -16.44 20.05 18.59
N GLY A 436 -16.74 18.87 18.04
CA GLY A 436 -15.97 17.65 18.27
C GLY A 436 -14.52 17.72 17.76
N GLU A 437 -13.61 17.09 18.50
CA GLU A 437 -12.18 17.00 18.17
C GLU A 437 -11.67 15.58 18.42
N PHE A 438 -11.14 14.96 17.37
CA PHE A 438 -10.76 13.54 17.37
C PHE A 438 -9.26 13.28 17.38
N GLY A 439 -8.40 14.29 17.40
CA GLY A 439 -7.00 14.17 17.77
C GLY A 439 -6.01 13.86 16.65
N TRP A 440 -6.43 13.77 15.38
CA TRP A 440 -5.49 13.55 14.27
C TRP A 440 -4.56 14.74 14.02
N ARG A 441 -3.25 14.48 13.85
CA ARG A 441 -2.20 15.41 13.43
C ARG A 441 -1.12 14.63 12.66
N SER A 442 -0.27 15.32 11.89
CA SER A 442 0.82 14.66 11.15
C SER A 442 1.87 14.06 12.08
N GLY A 443 2.30 12.84 11.74
CA GLY A 443 3.35 12.11 12.42
C GLY A 443 3.06 11.81 13.89
N TRP A 444 4.06 12.02 14.75
CA TRP A 444 3.96 11.65 16.17
C TRP A 444 3.13 12.62 17.02
N ALA A 445 2.56 13.65 16.38
CA ALA A 445 1.87 14.74 17.06
C ALA A 445 0.39 14.42 17.34
N LYS A 446 -0.05 13.22 16.94
CA LYS A 446 -1.40 12.71 17.18
C LYS A 446 -1.71 12.72 18.67
N TRP A 447 -2.92 13.15 19.00
CA TRP A 447 -3.37 13.12 20.37
C TRP A 447 -3.84 11.73 20.75
N PRO A 448 -3.37 11.19 21.89
CA PRO A 448 -3.84 9.94 22.43
C PRO A 448 -5.27 10.08 22.95
N GLU A 449 -5.96 8.94 23.10
CA GLU A 449 -7.37 8.92 23.50
C GLU A 449 -7.66 9.56 24.86
N TYR A 450 -6.70 9.47 25.79
CA TYR A 450 -6.89 9.92 27.16
C TYR A 450 -6.81 11.45 27.34
N TYR A 451 -6.55 12.23 26.30
CA TYR A 451 -6.52 13.69 26.41
C TYR A 451 -7.90 14.29 26.68
N ALA A 452 -8.02 15.14 27.70
CA ALA A 452 -9.24 15.86 28.05
C ALA A 452 -9.86 16.70 26.92
N ASP A 453 -9.05 17.17 25.96
CA ASP A 453 -9.48 17.94 24.79
C ASP A 453 -9.70 17.06 23.54
N ARG A 454 -9.81 15.75 23.70
CA ARG A 454 -10.19 14.81 22.65
C ARG A 454 -11.43 14.01 23.08
N LEU A 455 -12.36 13.80 22.15
CA LEU A 455 -13.48 12.89 22.38
C LEU A 455 -13.03 11.42 22.43
N PRO A 456 -13.67 10.56 23.26
CA PRO A 456 -13.39 9.12 23.32
C PRO A 456 -13.80 8.38 22.03
N ASN A 457 -13.22 7.19 21.83
CA ASN A 457 -13.68 6.29 20.76
C ASN A 457 -14.95 5.56 21.21
N VAL A 458 -15.88 5.29 20.28
CA VAL A 458 -17.04 4.44 20.57
C VAL A 458 -16.65 2.95 20.46
N LEU A 459 -15.82 2.64 19.46
CA LEU A 459 -15.30 1.30 19.19
C LEU A 459 -14.00 1.41 18.39
N ASP A 460 -12.97 0.69 18.83
CA ASP A 460 -11.78 0.41 18.02
C ASP A 460 -12.02 -0.81 17.12
N THR A 461 -11.74 -0.67 15.83
CA THR A 461 -11.86 -1.75 14.84
C THR A 461 -10.52 -2.32 14.38
N GLY A 462 -9.41 -1.78 14.92
CA GLY A 462 -8.06 -2.27 14.69
C GLY A 462 -7.46 -1.77 13.37
N ARG A 463 -6.75 -2.65 12.65
CA ARG A 463 -6.28 -2.37 11.28
C ARG A 463 -7.46 -2.50 10.31
N GLY A 464 -7.55 -1.61 9.34
CA GLY A 464 -8.59 -1.62 8.32
C GLY A 464 -8.57 -0.37 7.45
N SER A 465 -9.47 -0.30 6.48
CA SER A 465 -9.66 0.87 5.62
C SER A 465 -11.15 1.14 5.48
N PRO A 466 -11.75 1.89 6.41
CA PRO A 466 -13.17 2.21 6.41
C PRO A 466 -13.60 2.92 5.13
N SER A 467 -14.70 2.48 4.52
CA SER A 467 -15.12 2.99 3.20
C SER A 467 -16.59 3.40 3.10
N GLY A 468 -17.51 2.74 3.80
CA GLY A 468 -18.95 3.02 3.71
C GLY A 468 -19.67 2.76 5.03
N ALA A 469 -20.75 3.49 5.31
CA ALA A 469 -21.45 3.41 6.58
C ALA A 469 -22.97 3.65 6.44
N ILE A 470 -23.79 2.75 6.99
CA ILE A 470 -25.24 2.98 7.05
C ILE A 470 -25.89 2.48 8.34
N CYS A 471 -26.95 3.16 8.77
CA CYS A 471 -27.86 2.66 9.81
C CYS A 471 -28.99 1.85 9.17
N TYR A 472 -29.25 0.65 9.67
CA TYR A 472 -30.34 -0.20 9.18
C TYR A 472 -31.65 0.07 9.93
N GLU A 473 -32.52 0.92 9.38
CA GLU A 473 -33.87 1.24 9.89
C GLU A 473 -35.00 0.57 9.09
N HIS A 474 -34.68 -0.46 8.28
CA HIS A 474 -35.70 -1.30 7.67
C HIS A 474 -36.14 -2.42 8.62
N TYR A 475 -37.27 -3.05 8.33
CA TYR A 475 -37.86 -4.09 9.18
C TYR A 475 -37.71 -5.51 8.60
N THR A 476 -37.04 -5.65 7.45
CA THR A 476 -36.91 -6.92 6.72
C THR A 476 -35.93 -7.84 7.42
N PHE A 477 -34.77 -7.32 7.83
CA PHE A 477 -33.81 -8.09 8.61
C PHE A 477 -34.36 -8.31 10.03
N PRO A 478 -33.94 -9.41 10.69
CA PRO A 478 -34.32 -9.70 12.07
C PRO A 478 -34.06 -8.51 13.01
N VAL A 479 -34.90 -8.39 14.05
CA VAL A 479 -34.88 -7.28 15.03
C VAL A 479 -33.48 -6.97 15.58
N ARG A 480 -32.61 -7.99 15.71
CA ARG A 480 -31.23 -7.81 16.19
C ARG A 480 -30.32 -6.93 15.30
N TYR A 481 -30.72 -6.64 14.06
CA TYR A 481 -30.01 -5.75 13.13
C TYR A 481 -30.68 -4.39 12.95
N GLN A 482 -31.91 -4.23 13.46
CA GLN A 482 -32.66 -2.98 13.34
C GLN A 482 -32.04 -1.92 14.28
N GLY A 483 -31.71 -0.77 13.74
CA GLY A 483 -30.96 0.30 14.42
C GLY A 483 -29.46 0.01 14.59
N SER A 484 -28.92 -1.02 13.94
CA SER A 484 -27.47 -1.27 13.95
C SER A 484 -26.77 -0.52 12.82
N LEU A 485 -25.50 -0.16 13.04
CA LEU A 485 -24.65 0.41 12.02
C LEU A 485 -23.97 -0.72 11.24
N PHE A 486 -23.92 -0.61 9.92
CA PHE A 486 -23.11 -1.46 9.06
C PHE A 486 -21.97 -0.64 8.49
N LEU A 487 -20.75 -1.11 8.70
CA LEU A 487 -19.51 -0.41 8.31
C LEU A 487 -18.71 -1.29 7.35
N ALA A 488 -18.40 -0.77 6.17
CA ALA A 488 -17.53 -1.44 5.20
C ALA A 488 -16.05 -1.20 5.54
N ASP A 489 -15.24 -2.23 5.35
CA ASP A 489 -13.80 -2.21 5.56
C ASP A 489 -13.11 -2.83 4.34
N TRP A 490 -12.53 -1.95 3.52
CA TRP A 490 -11.99 -2.27 2.21
C TRP A 490 -10.78 -3.20 2.29
N SER A 491 -9.82 -2.93 3.18
CA SER A 491 -8.55 -3.68 3.22
C SER A 491 -8.67 -5.03 3.91
N GLU A 492 -9.61 -5.19 4.84
CA GLU A 492 -9.90 -6.45 5.52
C GLU A 492 -11.01 -7.26 4.83
N GLY A 493 -11.59 -6.71 3.76
CA GLY A 493 -12.56 -7.36 2.89
C GLY A 493 -13.85 -7.81 3.58
N ARG A 494 -14.44 -6.93 4.38
CA ARG A 494 -15.56 -7.26 5.28
C ARG A 494 -16.55 -6.12 5.47
N ILE A 495 -17.76 -6.48 5.89
CA ILE A 495 -18.78 -5.58 6.42
C ILE A 495 -19.00 -5.95 7.89
N LEU A 496 -18.83 -4.98 8.79
CA LEU A 496 -19.07 -5.11 10.21
C LEU A 496 -20.51 -4.72 10.53
N ASN A 497 -21.19 -5.52 11.35
CA ASN A 497 -22.41 -5.10 12.04
C ASN A 497 -22.03 -4.59 13.44
N VAL A 498 -22.32 -3.33 13.72
CA VAL A 498 -21.99 -2.64 14.97
C VAL A 498 -23.27 -2.28 15.73
N ARG A 499 -23.40 -2.81 16.94
CA ARG A 499 -24.53 -2.57 17.83
C ARG A 499 -24.15 -1.57 18.90
N LEU A 500 -24.84 -0.43 18.88
CA LEU A 500 -24.65 0.63 19.85
C LEU A 500 -25.37 0.30 21.17
N LYS A 501 -24.72 0.64 22.29
CA LYS A 501 -25.27 0.56 23.64
C LYS A 501 -25.10 1.93 24.30
N PRO A 502 -26.19 2.60 24.70
CA PRO A 502 -26.10 3.85 25.45
C PRO A 502 -25.20 3.68 26.68
N ASN A 503 -24.25 4.60 26.86
CA ASN A 503 -23.34 4.64 28.01
C ASN A 503 -23.05 6.10 28.37
N GLY A 504 -23.65 6.55 29.48
CA GLY A 504 -23.56 7.95 29.89
C GLY A 504 -24.17 8.90 28.84
N ALA A 505 -23.40 9.92 28.43
CA ALA A 505 -23.80 10.88 27.42
C ALA A 505 -23.50 10.45 25.97
N SER A 506 -22.89 9.28 25.77
CA SER A 506 -22.54 8.73 24.45
C SER A 506 -22.84 7.21 24.42
N TYR A 507 -22.01 6.43 23.71
CA TYR A 507 -22.22 5.01 23.46
C TYR A 507 -20.94 4.22 23.71
N THR A 508 -21.14 2.94 24.03
CA THR A 508 -20.18 1.88 23.74
C THR A 508 -20.76 1.02 22.62
N ALA A 509 -19.94 0.25 21.92
CA ALA A 509 -20.45 -0.66 20.92
C ALA A 509 -19.76 -2.03 20.94
N ASP A 510 -20.46 -3.03 20.40
CA ASP A 510 -19.88 -4.30 20.01
C ASP A 510 -20.02 -4.49 18.50
N SER A 511 -19.02 -5.12 17.88
CA SER A 511 -19.03 -5.43 16.45
C SER A 511 -18.95 -6.93 16.21
N GLN A 512 -19.51 -7.35 15.09
CA GLN A 512 -19.32 -8.69 14.53
C GLN A 512 -19.11 -8.58 13.02
N VAL A 513 -18.29 -9.46 12.46
CA VAL A 513 -18.23 -9.60 11.00
C VAL A 513 -19.59 -10.10 10.50
N PHE A 514 -20.28 -9.26 9.75
CA PHE A 514 -21.56 -9.61 9.15
C PHE A 514 -21.37 -10.40 7.86
N LEU A 515 -20.46 -9.94 7.02
CA LEU A 515 -20.12 -10.52 5.74
C LEU A 515 -18.61 -10.32 5.51
N GLN A 516 -17.91 -11.33 5.04
CA GLN A 516 -16.52 -11.21 4.57
C GLN A 516 -16.28 -12.09 3.34
N GLY A 517 -15.27 -11.73 2.54
CA GLY A 517 -14.83 -12.51 1.39
C GLY A 517 -13.34 -12.33 1.11
N GLN A 518 -12.77 -13.23 0.31
CA GLN A 518 -11.33 -13.27 0.03
C GLN A 518 -11.11 -13.46 -1.49
N PRO A 519 -10.86 -12.39 -2.27
CA PRO A 519 -10.91 -10.96 -1.91
C PRO A 519 -12.34 -10.37 -1.96
N LEU A 520 -12.58 -9.32 -1.17
CA LEU A 520 -13.84 -8.58 -1.16
C LEU A 520 -13.63 -7.09 -0.85
N ASN A 521 -13.28 -6.31 -1.86
CA ASN A 521 -12.95 -4.89 -1.69
C ASN A 521 -14.23 -4.03 -1.63
N VAL A 522 -14.97 -4.09 -0.53
CA VAL A 522 -16.21 -3.32 -0.37
C VAL A 522 -15.87 -1.84 -0.31
N THR A 523 -16.50 -1.05 -1.17
CA THR A 523 -16.28 0.40 -1.23
C THR A 523 -17.42 1.18 -0.60
N ASP A 524 -18.67 0.75 -0.79
CA ASP A 524 -19.84 1.44 -0.24
C ASP A 524 -21.05 0.49 -0.10
N LEU A 525 -22.07 0.90 0.66
CA LEU A 525 -23.29 0.13 0.89
C LEU A 525 -24.53 1.02 1.16
N ASP A 526 -25.70 0.58 0.70
CA ASP A 526 -27.00 1.25 0.94
C ASP A 526 -28.14 0.22 1.08
N ILE A 527 -29.31 0.65 1.57
CA ILE A 527 -30.49 -0.20 1.79
C ILE A 527 -31.57 0.08 0.72
N GLY A 528 -31.92 -0.96 -0.01
CA GLY A 528 -32.92 -0.89 -1.08
C GLY A 528 -34.37 -0.81 -0.58
N PRO A 529 -35.32 -0.46 -1.46
CA PRO A 529 -36.76 -0.40 -1.13
C PRO A 529 -37.38 -1.73 -0.68
N ASP A 530 -36.73 -2.85 -1.00
CA ASP A 530 -37.07 -4.21 -0.59
C ASP A 530 -36.56 -4.55 0.83
N GLY A 531 -35.76 -3.67 1.42
CA GLY A 531 -35.12 -3.84 2.71
C GLY A 531 -33.89 -4.75 2.71
N ALA A 532 -33.40 -5.15 1.53
CA ALA A 532 -32.12 -5.80 1.38
C ALA A 532 -30.97 -4.78 1.47
N MET A 533 -29.80 -5.25 1.87
CA MET A 533 -28.58 -4.43 1.84
C MET A 533 -27.88 -4.65 0.51
N TYR A 534 -27.45 -3.58 -0.12
CA TYR A 534 -26.67 -3.61 -1.35
C TYR A 534 -25.29 -3.05 -1.04
N PHE A 535 -24.26 -3.66 -1.61
CA PHE A 535 -22.90 -3.13 -1.51
C PHE A 535 -22.20 -3.21 -2.86
N CYS A 536 -21.29 -2.27 -3.10
CA CYS A 536 -20.44 -2.27 -4.27
C CYS A 536 -19.00 -2.60 -3.92
N THR A 537 -18.25 -3.10 -4.92
CA THR A 537 -16.81 -3.35 -4.80
C THR A 537 -16.01 -2.54 -5.80
N GLY A 538 -14.72 -2.35 -5.53
CA GLY A 538 -13.79 -1.68 -6.43
C GLY A 538 -12.74 -0.89 -5.64
N GLY A 539 -12.36 0.28 -6.15
CA GLY A 539 -11.29 1.12 -5.62
C GLY A 539 -9.89 0.59 -5.98
N ARG A 540 -8.94 1.51 -6.14
CA ARG A 540 -7.54 1.22 -6.51
C ARG A 540 -7.39 0.33 -7.75
N GLY A 541 -8.31 0.48 -8.71
CA GLY A 541 -8.34 -0.30 -9.95
C GLY A 541 -8.74 -1.78 -9.78
N THR A 542 -9.30 -2.16 -8.64
CA THR A 542 -9.75 -3.55 -8.40
C THR A 542 -11.11 -3.83 -9.03
N ALA A 543 -11.43 -5.11 -9.25
CA ALA A 543 -12.68 -5.52 -9.90
C ALA A 543 -13.91 -5.04 -9.12
N GLY A 544 -14.84 -4.40 -9.83
CA GLY A 544 -16.08 -3.94 -9.23
C GLY A 544 -17.26 -4.89 -9.38
N GLY A 545 -18.42 -4.38 -9.03
CA GLY A 545 -19.68 -5.10 -9.08
C GLY A 545 -20.63 -4.64 -7.98
N VAL A 546 -21.89 -5.06 -8.09
CA VAL A 546 -22.93 -4.78 -7.10
C VAL A 546 -23.53 -6.09 -6.62
N TYR A 547 -23.68 -6.19 -5.30
CA TYR A 547 -24.15 -7.38 -4.62
C TYR A 547 -25.33 -7.02 -3.72
N ARG A 548 -26.31 -7.91 -3.68
CA ARG A 548 -27.52 -7.81 -2.86
C ARG A 548 -27.51 -8.87 -1.77
N VAL A 549 -27.67 -8.43 -0.52
CA VAL A 549 -27.73 -9.27 0.68
C VAL A 549 -29.16 -9.27 1.21
N PHE A 550 -29.80 -10.43 1.21
CA PHE A 550 -31.22 -10.58 1.55
C PHE A 550 -31.46 -11.63 2.63
N TRP A 551 -32.52 -11.42 3.42
CA TRP A 551 -32.96 -12.36 4.45
C TRP A 551 -33.76 -13.52 3.84
N GLN A 552 -33.37 -14.76 4.14
CA GLN A 552 -34.01 -15.97 3.64
C GLN A 552 -35.11 -16.51 4.57
N GLY A 553 -35.19 -16.00 5.80
CA GLY A 553 -36.19 -16.43 6.77
C GLY A 553 -37.56 -15.76 6.60
N PRO A 554 -38.56 -16.15 7.41
CA PRO A 554 -39.90 -15.61 7.32
C PRO A 554 -39.95 -14.13 7.71
N ILE A 555 -40.66 -13.32 6.92
CA ILE A 555 -40.95 -11.91 7.19
C ILE A 555 -42.38 -11.81 7.75
N PRO A 556 -42.58 -11.31 8.98
CA PRO A 556 -43.92 -11.18 9.56
C PRO A 556 -44.82 -10.24 8.75
N GLU A 557 -46.11 -10.57 8.57
CA GLU A 557 -47.06 -9.74 7.79
C GLU A 557 -47.15 -8.28 8.27
N LYS A 558 -47.02 -8.06 9.58
CA LYS A 558 -46.96 -6.72 10.20
C LYS A 558 -45.80 -5.84 9.73
N VAL A 559 -44.75 -6.42 9.15
CA VAL A 559 -43.63 -5.69 8.53
C VAL A 559 -44.04 -5.12 7.18
N ASN A 560 -44.89 -5.83 6.44
CA ASN A 560 -45.34 -5.42 5.11
C ASN A 560 -46.57 -4.48 5.18
N ASN A 561 -47.30 -4.47 6.29
CA ASN A 561 -48.44 -3.60 6.51
C ASN A 561 -48.10 -2.42 7.44
N LEU A 562 -47.71 -1.29 6.83
CA LEU A 562 -47.40 -0.06 7.56
C LEU A 562 -48.65 0.68 8.08
N GLY A 563 -49.85 0.22 7.73
CA GLY A 563 -51.11 0.91 8.00
C GLY A 563 -51.44 1.96 6.93
N THR A 564 -52.31 2.91 7.26
CA THR A 564 -52.78 3.98 6.35
C THR A 564 -52.66 5.36 7.00
N GLY A 565 -52.63 6.41 6.18
CA GLY A 565 -52.55 7.80 6.66
C GLY A 565 -51.30 8.05 7.51
N ILE A 566 -51.44 8.74 8.64
CA ILE A 566 -50.29 9.13 9.48
C ILE A 566 -49.53 7.91 10.03
N ALA A 567 -50.22 6.79 10.28
CA ALA A 567 -49.57 5.57 10.76
C ALA A 567 -48.56 5.01 9.74
N ALA A 568 -48.89 5.09 8.44
CA ALA A 568 -47.99 4.68 7.36
C ALA A 568 -46.74 5.58 7.31
N ALA A 569 -46.91 6.90 7.49
CA ALA A 569 -45.78 7.83 7.50
C ALA A 569 -44.84 7.60 8.70
N ILE A 570 -45.39 7.41 9.90
CA ILE A 570 -44.61 7.17 11.12
C ILE A 570 -43.85 5.84 11.05
N ARG A 571 -44.46 4.81 10.44
CA ARG A 571 -43.86 3.49 10.30
C ARG A 571 -43.04 3.32 9.02
N GLN A 572 -42.81 4.39 8.26
CA GLN A 572 -42.05 4.29 7.03
C GLN A 572 -40.58 3.92 7.33
N PRO A 573 -40.05 2.81 6.80
CA PRO A 573 -38.66 2.39 7.04
C PRO A 573 -37.65 3.25 6.27
N GLN A 574 -36.39 3.25 6.70
CA GLN A 574 -35.27 3.97 6.04
C GLN A 574 -35.59 5.42 5.62
N PRO A 575 -36.08 6.31 6.52
CA PRO A 575 -36.45 7.69 6.15
C PRO A 575 -35.26 8.51 5.58
N ALA A 576 -34.03 8.09 5.85
CA ALA A 576 -32.80 8.68 5.33
C ALA A 576 -32.52 8.31 3.86
N SER A 577 -33.21 7.32 3.26
CA SER A 577 -33.07 6.98 1.84
C SER A 577 -34.03 7.80 0.98
N ALA A 578 -33.63 8.14 -0.26
CA ALA A 578 -34.41 9.00 -1.15
C ALA A 578 -35.78 8.41 -1.52
N TRP A 579 -35.85 7.11 -1.81
CA TRP A 579 -37.10 6.39 -2.12
C TRP A 579 -38.11 6.46 -0.96
N SER A 580 -37.63 6.47 0.28
CA SER A 580 -38.49 6.54 1.46
C SER A 580 -39.04 7.95 1.67
N ARG A 581 -38.20 8.98 1.50
CA ARG A 581 -38.64 10.38 1.50
C ARG A 581 -39.69 10.66 0.43
N GLN A 582 -39.56 10.05 -0.74
CA GLN A 582 -40.55 10.18 -1.82
C GLN A 582 -41.91 9.56 -1.43
N LYS A 583 -41.90 8.38 -0.77
CA LYS A 583 -43.13 7.78 -0.21
C LYS A 583 -43.76 8.69 0.86
N LEU A 584 -42.97 9.25 1.76
CA LEU A 584 -43.44 10.21 2.78
C LEU A 584 -44.05 11.47 2.17
N ALA A 585 -43.43 12.04 1.14
CA ALA A 585 -43.97 13.18 0.40
C ALA A 585 -45.33 12.86 -0.24
N GLY A 586 -45.50 11.63 -0.76
CA GLY A 586 -46.77 11.11 -1.27
C GLY A 586 -47.85 11.06 -0.18
N ILE A 587 -47.55 10.45 0.97
CA ILE A 587 -48.50 10.35 2.10
C ILE A 587 -48.90 11.73 2.60
N LYS A 588 -47.94 12.66 2.73
CA LYS A 588 -48.24 14.05 3.11
C LYS A 588 -49.17 14.73 2.10
N LYS A 589 -48.93 14.54 0.80
CA LYS A 589 -49.78 15.08 -0.26
C LYS A 589 -51.20 14.52 -0.19
N GLU A 590 -51.36 13.24 0.13
CA GLU A 590 -52.66 12.59 0.32
C GLU A 590 -53.43 13.11 1.54
N LEU A 591 -52.74 13.30 2.68
CA LEU A 591 -53.34 13.82 3.90
C LEU A 591 -53.67 15.32 3.83
N GLY A 592 -52.99 16.08 2.97
CA GLY A 592 -53.27 17.49 2.76
C GLY A 592 -53.19 18.32 4.05
N ALA A 593 -54.29 18.99 4.40
CA ALA A 593 -54.35 19.86 5.58
C ALA A 593 -54.32 19.08 6.92
N GLU A 594 -54.73 17.81 6.93
CA GLU A 594 -54.78 16.99 8.15
C GLU A 594 -53.40 16.57 8.64
N TRP A 595 -52.39 16.57 7.74
CA TRP A 595 -51.02 16.20 8.06
C TRP A 595 -50.50 16.92 9.31
N ASN A 596 -50.68 18.24 9.36
CA ASN A 596 -50.11 19.09 10.40
C ASN A 596 -50.62 18.72 11.80
N GLU A 597 -51.93 18.54 11.94
CA GLU A 597 -52.55 18.19 13.22
C GLU A 597 -52.22 16.75 13.62
N MET A 598 -52.25 15.82 12.66
CA MET A 598 -51.99 14.41 12.93
C MET A 598 -50.55 14.14 13.36
N VAL A 599 -49.55 14.69 12.66
CA VAL A 599 -48.13 14.46 13.00
C VAL A 599 -47.78 15.08 14.35
N ALA A 600 -48.28 16.30 14.63
CA ALA A 600 -48.09 16.95 15.93
C ALA A 600 -48.80 16.17 17.05
N GLY A 601 -50.00 15.63 16.79
CA GLY A 601 -50.72 14.76 17.71
C GLY A 601 -49.96 13.48 18.05
N VAL A 602 -49.27 12.88 17.08
CA VAL A 602 -48.41 11.72 17.32
C VAL A 602 -47.25 12.08 18.26
N ALA A 603 -46.56 13.20 18.01
CA ALA A 603 -45.48 13.68 18.86
C ALA A 603 -45.96 14.00 20.29
N PHE A 604 -47.13 14.63 20.42
CA PHE A 604 -47.68 15.10 21.70
C PHE A 604 -48.15 13.97 22.62
N SER A 605 -48.88 12.98 22.08
CA SER A 605 -49.56 11.97 22.91
C SER A 605 -48.58 11.01 23.62
N ASP A 606 -48.68 10.95 24.95
CA ASP A 606 -47.94 9.99 25.80
C ASP A 606 -48.42 8.53 25.64
N GLU A 607 -49.55 8.30 24.96
CA GLU A 607 -50.00 6.94 24.61
C GLU A 607 -49.14 6.32 23.49
N ASN A 608 -48.43 7.14 22.72
CA ASN A 608 -47.53 6.67 21.67
C ASN A 608 -46.16 6.27 22.24
N PRO A 609 -45.55 5.18 21.73
CA PRO A 609 -44.17 4.83 22.03
C PRO A 609 -43.18 5.97 21.70
N ALA A 610 -42.13 6.10 22.50
CA ALA A 610 -41.12 7.15 22.34
C ALA A 610 -40.56 7.25 20.91
N HIS A 611 -40.24 6.13 20.27
CA HIS A 611 -39.69 6.11 18.90
C HIS A 611 -40.67 6.63 17.83
N TYR A 612 -41.99 6.49 18.03
CA TYR A 612 -42.98 7.12 17.14
C TYR A 612 -43.06 8.62 17.36
N ARG A 613 -42.92 9.05 18.61
CA ARG A 613 -42.93 10.48 18.96
C ARG A 613 -41.70 11.20 18.44
N THR A 614 -40.51 10.60 18.57
CA THR A 614 -39.28 11.15 17.99
C THR A 614 -39.34 11.15 16.47
N ARG A 615 -39.85 10.07 15.85
CA ARG A 615 -40.06 10.03 14.39
C ARG A 615 -41.03 11.10 13.91
N ALA A 616 -42.10 11.36 14.65
CA ALA A 616 -43.03 12.44 14.32
C ALA A 616 -42.33 13.81 14.32
N LEU A 617 -41.43 14.06 15.28
CA LEU A 617 -40.63 15.29 15.31
C LEU A 617 -39.68 15.40 14.10
N ASP A 618 -39.05 14.31 13.67
CA ASP A 618 -38.21 14.31 12.45
C ASP A 618 -39.05 14.61 11.19
N LEU A 619 -40.26 14.04 11.09
CA LEU A 619 -41.18 14.31 9.98
C LEU A 619 -41.68 15.77 10.00
N MET A 620 -41.92 16.32 11.19
CA MET A 620 -42.27 17.74 11.36
C MET A 620 -41.14 18.66 10.89
N GLU A 621 -39.88 18.32 11.17
CA GLU A 621 -38.73 19.12 10.71
C GLU A 621 -38.55 19.07 9.19
N LEU A 622 -38.54 17.86 8.61
CA LEU A 622 -38.25 17.67 7.19
C LEU A 622 -39.44 18.02 6.28
N PHE A 623 -40.66 17.75 6.72
CA PHE A 623 -41.87 17.90 5.92
C PHE A 623 -42.83 18.97 6.48
N GLY A 624 -42.57 19.57 7.62
CA GLY A 624 -43.49 20.50 8.27
C GLY A 624 -44.64 19.80 9.01
N PRO A 625 -45.43 20.51 9.82
CA PRO A 625 -45.16 21.87 10.27
C PRO A 625 -43.95 21.85 11.21
N ILE A 626 -43.16 22.92 11.16
CA ILE A 626 -42.04 23.09 12.09
C ILE A 626 -42.58 23.02 13.53
N PRO A 627 -41.96 22.27 14.45
CA PRO A 627 -42.39 22.19 15.85
C PRO A 627 -42.50 23.58 16.50
N SER A 628 -43.63 23.86 17.16
CA SER A 628 -43.81 25.14 17.85
C SER A 628 -42.99 25.21 19.15
N GLU A 629 -42.66 26.41 19.59
CA GLU A 629 -41.94 26.64 20.86
C GLU A 629 -42.69 26.00 22.05
N GLU A 630 -44.02 26.12 22.10
CA GLU A 630 -44.85 25.56 23.16
C GLU A 630 -44.80 24.02 23.16
N LEU A 631 -44.85 23.42 21.97
CA LEU A 631 -44.74 21.96 21.83
C LEU A 631 -43.38 21.47 22.32
N LEU A 632 -42.30 22.14 21.92
CA LEU A 632 -40.94 21.79 22.36
C LEU A 632 -40.81 21.93 23.89
N ILE A 633 -41.26 23.03 24.48
CA ILE A 633 -41.18 23.21 25.93
C ILE A 633 -41.99 22.14 26.67
N GLU A 634 -43.18 21.79 26.18
CA GLU A 634 -44.00 20.78 26.85
C GLU A 634 -43.40 19.37 26.72
N LEU A 635 -42.95 18.98 25.53
CA LEU A 635 -42.32 17.68 25.32
C LEU A 635 -40.96 17.55 26.01
N SER A 636 -40.29 18.66 26.33
CA SER A 636 -39.06 18.63 27.14
C SER A 636 -39.29 18.12 28.57
N LYS A 637 -40.54 17.97 29.01
CA LYS A 637 -40.93 17.41 30.32
C LYS A 637 -41.39 15.96 30.22
N ALA A 638 -41.34 15.36 29.03
CA ALA A 638 -41.81 13.99 28.80
C ALA A 638 -41.06 12.99 29.69
N GLN A 639 -41.76 11.91 30.09
CA GLN A 639 -41.15 10.85 30.90
C GLN A 639 -39.98 10.17 30.19
N SER A 640 -40.10 9.97 28.87
CA SER A 640 -39.07 9.35 28.05
C SER A 640 -37.91 10.31 27.78
N GLU A 641 -36.71 9.87 28.15
CA GLU A 641 -35.43 10.51 27.85
C GLU A 641 -35.19 10.66 26.35
N ALA A 642 -35.57 9.69 25.51
CA ALA A 642 -35.43 9.79 24.06
C ALA A 642 -36.26 10.93 23.45
N VAL A 643 -37.48 11.17 23.97
CA VAL A 643 -38.32 12.29 23.54
C VAL A 643 -37.72 13.62 24.00
N ARG A 644 -37.27 13.70 25.27
CA ARG A 644 -36.60 14.90 25.79
C ARG A 644 -35.34 15.23 24.96
N ALA A 645 -34.48 14.23 24.70
CA ALA A 645 -33.27 14.37 23.90
C ALA A 645 -33.55 14.91 22.49
N LYS A 646 -34.53 14.34 21.77
CA LYS A 646 -34.92 14.82 20.43
C LYS A 646 -35.41 16.27 20.48
N VAL A 647 -36.21 16.63 21.48
CA VAL A 647 -36.73 17.99 21.65
C VAL A 647 -35.62 18.99 21.96
N VAL A 648 -34.65 18.62 22.79
CA VAL A 648 -33.48 19.46 23.10
C VAL A 648 -32.70 19.79 21.83
N MET A 649 -32.46 18.79 20.97
CA MET A 649 -31.85 19.01 19.66
C MET A 649 -32.68 19.99 18.81
N MET A 650 -34.00 19.82 18.75
CA MET A 650 -34.90 20.72 18.03
C MET A 650 -34.91 22.16 18.58
N MET A 651 -34.73 22.35 19.89
CA MET A 651 -34.56 23.69 20.49
C MET A 651 -33.29 24.41 19.98
N GLY A 652 -32.24 23.64 19.66
CA GLY A 652 -31.03 24.17 19.01
C GLY A 652 -31.26 24.57 17.54
N LEU A 653 -32.20 23.91 16.85
CA LEU A 653 -32.60 24.25 15.48
C LEU A 653 -33.55 25.46 15.45
N HIS A 654 -34.43 25.57 16.45
CA HIS A 654 -35.46 26.61 16.57
C HIS A 654 -35.26 27.48 17.83
N PRO A 655 -34.16 28.26 17.91
CA PRO A 655 -33.80 28.96 19.13
C PRO A 655 -34.69 30.17 19.40
N SER A 656 -34.94 30.39 20.68
CA SER A 656 -35.77 31.48 21.19
C SER A 656 -35.40 31.80 22.66
N LYS A 657 -35.98 32.87 23.22
CA LYS A 657 -35.76 33.20 24.64
C LYS A 657 -36.39 32.20 25.62
N ALA A 658 -37.44 31.49 25.21
CA ALA A 658 -38.08 30.51 26.08
C ALA A 658 -37.36 29.16 26.00
N THR A 659 -36.98 28.73 24.79
CA THR A 659 -36.13 27.53 24.63
C THR A 659 -34.78 27.72 25.31
N ALA A 660 -34.16 28.90 25.27
CA ALA A 660 -32.91 29.15 26.00
C ALA A 660 -33.02 28.92 27.52
N ARG A 661 -34.08 29.46 28.14
CA ARG A 661 -34.35 29.21 29.57
C ARG A 661 -34.65 27.75 29.86
N GLN A 662 -35.28 27.06 28.92
CA GLN A 662 -35.57 25.64 29.06
C GLN A 662 -34.30 24.79 28.91
N LEU A 663 -33.38 25.13 28.00
CA LEU A 663 -32.09 24.47 27.85
C LEU A 663 -31.25 24.60 29.13
N GLU A 664 -31.23 25.78 29.77
CA GLU A 664 -30.59 25.97 31.09
C GLU A 664 -31.14 25.01 32.15
N SER A 665 -32.46 24.84 32.21
CA SER A 665 -33.09 23.86 33.12
C SER A 665 -32.74 22.41 32.80
N LEU A 666 -32.45 22.09 31.53
CA LEU A 666 -32.16 20.73 31.08
C LEU A 666 -30.68 20.34 31.27
N LEU A 667 -29.81 21.29 31.63
CA LEU A 667 -28.44 20.99 32.08
C LEU A 667 -28.43 20.14 33.37
N GLU A 668 -29.51 20.13 34.14
CA GLU A 668 -29.69 19.33 35.35
C GLU A 668 -30.53 18.05 35.12
N ASP A 669 -30.89 17.70 33.87
CA ASP A 669 -31.75 16.54 33.58
C ASP A 669 -31.18 15.25 34.19
N ARG A 670 -32.02 14.28 34.54
CA ARG A 670 -31.55 12.99 35.08
C ARG A 670 -30.73 12.17 34.08
N ASP A 671 -30.90 12.42 32.78
CA ASP A 671 -30.24 11.71 31.70
C ASP A 671 -29.04 12.52 31.17
N LEU A 672 -27.85 11.92 31.17
CA LEU A 672 -26.61 12.60 30.77
C LEU A 672 -26.58 12.97 29.28
N ARG A 673 -27.27 12.20 28.43
CA ARG A 673 -27.36 12.51 27.00
C ARG A 673 -28.25 13.73 26.76
N VAL A 674 -29.34 13.89 27.51
CA VAL A 674 -30.16 15.11 27.49
C VAL A 674 -29.31 16.34 27.86
N ARG A 675 -28.49 16.24 28.91
CA ARG A 675 -27.57 17.32 29.31
C ARG A 675 -26.56 17.67 28.21
N ARG A 676 -25.92 16.65 27.62
CA ARG A 676 -24.97 16.84 26.51
C ARG A 676 -25.64 17.53 25.33
N LEU A 677 -26.82 17.05 24.91
CA LEU A 677 -27.56 17.66 23.80
C LEU A 677 -28.00 19.09 24.12
N ALA A 678 -28.23 19.43 25.38
CA ALA A 678 -28.52 20.80 25.78
C ALA A 678 -27.30 21.70 25.56
N CYS A 679 -26.10 21.21 25.92
CA CYS A 679 -24.85 21.88 25.59
C CYS A 679 -24.64 22.03 24.07
N GLU A 680 -24.86 20.98 23.28
CA GLU A 680 -24.75 21.03 21.81
C GLU A 680 -25.76 22.01 21.19
N ALA A 681 -27.00 22.03 21.68
CA ALA A 681 -28.03 22.97 21.26
C ALA A 681 -27.63 24.41 21.58
N MET A 682 -27.02 24.67 22.75
CA MET A 682 -26.49 25.99 23.12
C MET A 682 -25.33 26.42 22.20
N LEU A 683 -24.38 25.52 21.91
CA LEU A 683 -23.27 25.77 20.98
C LEU A 683 -23.79 26.15 19.59
N ARG A 684 -24.68 25.31 19.04
CA ARG A 684 -25.26 25.51 17.72
C ARG A 684 -26.06 26.81 17.61
N SER A 685 -26.86 27.11 18.63
CA SER A 685 -27.73 28.30 18.66
C SER A 685 -27.04 29.57 19.17
N LYS A 686 -25.77 29.47 19.61
CA LYS A 686 -24.99 30.55 20.24
C LYS A 686 -25.69 31.15 21.45
N GLN A 687 -26.41 30.31 22.21
CA GLN A 687 -27.00 30.70 23.48
C GLN A 687 -25.94 30.58 24.57
N VAL A 688 -25.79 31.66 25.34
CA VAL A 688 -24.76 31.79 26.38
C VAL A 688 -25.45 31.63 27.74
N PRO A 689 -25.27 30.50 28.46
CA PRO A 689 -25.90 30.27 29.76
C PRO A 689 -25.12 30.96 30.90
N ASP A 690 -25.68 30.94 32.11
CA ASP A 690 -24.94 31.28 33.33
C ASP A 690 -23.79 30.27 33.54
N PRO A 691 -22.53 30.71 33.72
CA PRO A 691 -21.40 29.79 33.94
C PRO A 691 -21.58 28.89 35.17
N GLN A 692 -22.33 29.31 36.19
CA GLN A 692 -22.58 28.47 37.38
C GLN A 692 -23.37 27.19 37.07
N LEU A 693 -24.12 27.16 35.96
CA LEU A 693 -24.82 25.97 35.49
C LEU A 693 -23.92 25.01 34.71
N ILE A 694 -22.80 25.52 34.17
CA ILE A 694 -21.87 24.74 33.34
C ILE A 694 -20.72 24.16 34.15
N LEU A 695 -20.18 24.92 35.11
CA LEU A 695 -19.02 24.49 35.91
C LEU A 695 -19.22 23.11 36.60
N PRO A 696 -20.40 22.77 37.17
CA PRO A 696 -20.61 21.44 37.76
C PRO A 696 -20.50 20.30 36.74
N LEU A 697 -20.82 20.54 35.46
CA LEU A 697 -20.74 19.52 34.40
C LEU A 697 -19.29 19.15 34.06
N LEU A 698 -18.30 19.97 34.44
CA LEU A 698 -16.88 19.63 34.27
C LEU A 698 -16.42 18.57 35.29
N ASP A 699 -17.08 18.48 36.44
CA ASP A 699 -16.78 17.48 37.49
C ASP A 699 -17.38 16.10 37.18
N GLU A 700 -18.33 16.03 36.23
CA GLU A 700 -18.99 14.78 35.83
C GLU A 700 -18.00 13.76 35.26
N ASN A 701 -18.12 12.50 35.69
CA ASN A 701 -17.22 11.43 35.24
C ASN A 701 -17.32 11.12 33.73
N ASP A 702 -18.44 11.48 33.10
CA ASP A 702 -18.63 11.32 31.66
C ASP A 702 -17.77 12.31 30.87
N ARG A 703 -16.74 11.80 30.18
CA ARG A 703 -15.80 12.62 29.39
C ARG A 703 -16.46 13.35 28.23
N THR A 704 -17.51 12.78 27.63
CA THR A 704 -18.20 13.42 26.50
C THR A 704 -18.98 14.64 26.98
N LEU A 705 -19.74 14.49 28.07
CA LEU A 705 -20.45 15.61 28.68
C LEU A 705 -19.50 16.70 29.15
N ALA A 706 -18.44 16.33 29.89
CA ALA A 706 -17.44 17.28 30.37
C ALA A 706 -16.74 18.01 29.20
N PHE A 707 -16.44 17.32 28.10
CA PHE A 707 -15.87 17.92 26.89
C PHE A 707 -16.82 18.97 26.29
N VAL A 708 -18.08 18.61 26.01
CA VAL A 708 -19.03 19.55 25.37
C VAL A 708 -19.38 20.69 26.33
N ALA A 709 -19.51 20.44 27.63
CA ALA A 709 -19.72 21.49 28.64
C ALA A 709 -18.54 22.48 28.68
N ARG A 710 -17.29 22.00 28.60
CA ARG A 710 -16.11 22.86 28.46
C ARG A 710 -16.21 23.74 27.22
N ARG A 711 -16.63 23.16 26.07
CA ARG A 711 -16.84 23.92 24.83
C ARG A 711 -17.91 25.01 25.00
N VAL A 712 -18.97 24.77 25.78
CA VAL A 712 -19.96 25.81 26.11
C VAL A 712 -19.35 26.88 26.99
N LEU A 713 -18.58 26.52 28.03
CA LEU A 713 -17.89 27.47 28.91
C LEU A 713 -16.99 28.44 28.12
N GLU A 714 -16.33 27.95 27.07
CA GLU A 714 -15.48 28.74 26.18
C GLU A 714 -16.24 29.79 25.36
N THR A 715 -17.57 29.68 25.25
CA THR A 715 -18.41 30.72 24.64
C THR A 715 -18.78 31.84 25.62
N ILE A 716 -18.58 31.63 26.92
CA ILE A 716 -18.91 32.58 27.99
C ILE A 716 -17.71 33.49 28.26
N PRO A 717 -17.90 34.81 28.41
CA PRO A 717 -16.82 35.72 28.79
C PRO A 717 -16.08 35.25 30.06
N ALA A 718 -14.77 35.02 29.93
CA ALA A 718 -13.98 34.38 30.98
C ALA A 718 -13.89 35.18 32.30
N ASP A 719 -14.18 36.47 32.29
CA ASP A 719 -14.21 37.33 33.49
C ASP A 719 -15.32 36.92 34.46
N GLN A 720 -16.33 36.21 33.98
CA GLN A 720 -17.45 35.73 34.80
C GLN A 720 -17.12 34.44 35.58
N TRP A 721 -16.08 33.69 35.19
CA TRP A 721 -15.83 32.35 35.74
C TRP A 721 -14.37 32.01 36.04
N GLN A 722 -13.40 32.80 35.56
CA GLN A 722 -11.97 32.56 35.78
C GLN A 722 -11.62 32.41 37.27
N GLU A 723 -12.12 33.30 38.12
CA GLU A 723 -11.80 33.27 39.55
C GLU A 723 -12.33 31.98 40.21
N THR A 724 -13.56 31.60 39.86
CA THR A 724 -14.18 30.35 40.34
C THR A 724 -13.37 29.13 39.94
N VAL A 725 -12.89 29.06 38.70
CA VAL A 725 -12.04 27.96 38.22
C VAL A 725 -10.69 27.92 38.94
N LEU A 726 -9.99 29.06 39.02
CA LEU A 726 -8.65 29.11 39.60
C LEU A 726 -8.63 28.86 41.12
N GLN A 727 -9.74 29.12 41.81
CA GLN A 727 -9.90 28.91 43.26
C GLN A 727 -10.68 27.63 43.61
N SER A 728 -11.16 26.85 42.63
CA SER A 728 -12.00 25.67 42.91
C SER A 728 -11.22 24.57 43.62
N ASP A 729 -11.75 24.09 44.75
CA ASP A 729 -11.23 22.91 45.48
C ASP A 729 -11.54 21.59 44.77
N GLN A 730 -12.42 21.59 43.75
CA GLN A 730 -12.72 20.42 42.93
C GLN A 730 -11.69 20.32 41.79
N PRO A 731 -10.83 19.28 41.77
CA PRO A 731 -9.73 19.20 40.81
C PRO A 731 -10.17 19.28 39.36
N ARG A 732 -11.24 18.58 38.98
CA ARG A 732 -11.73 18.55 37.59
C ARG A 732 -12.23 19.89 37.10
N ILE A 733 -12.98 20.63 37.92
CA ILE A 733 -13.38 22.01 37.60
C ILE A 733 -12.15 22.89 37.42
N ALA A 734 -11.16 22.77 38.31
CA ALA A 734 -9.93 23.56 38.21
C ALA A 734 -9.12 23.21 36.95
N ILE A 735 -8.99 21.92 36.60
CA ILE A 735 -8.21 21.42 35.46
C ILE A 735 -8.92 21.74 34.13
N LEU A 736 -10.14 21.24 33.92
CA LEU A 736 -10.88 21.42 32.67
C LEU A 736 -11.32 22.88 32.47
N GLY A 737 -11.64 23.59 33.55
CA GLY A 737 -11.88 25.03 33.49
C GLY A 737 -10.61 25.81 33.13
N SER A 738 -9.43 25.40 33.61
CA SER A 738 -8.16 26.01 33.21
C SER A 738 -7.84 25.74 31.74
N LEU A 739 -8.20 24.56 31.23
CA LEU A 739 -8.10 24.24 29.80
C LEU A 739 -8.97 25.18 28.97
N ALA A 740 -10.22 25.40 29.37
CA ALA A 740 -11.09 26.40 28.73
C ALA A 740 -10.49 27.81 28.81
N LEU A 741 -9.88 28.17 29.95
CA LEU A 741 -9.38 29.51 30.20
C LEU A 741 -8.21 29.87 29.26
N VAL A 742 -7.22 28.98 29.15
CA VAL A 742 -6.12 29.13 28.20
C VAL A 742 -6.63 29.09 26.75
N SER A 743 -7.72 28.40 26.51
CA SER A 743 -8.33 28.27 25.19
C SER A 743 -8.93 29.58 24.69
N VAL A 744 -9.66 30.29 25.55
CA VAL A 744 -10.28 31.59 25.22
C VAL A 744 -9.34 32.79 25.42
N ARG A 745 -8.33 32.67 26.29
CA ARG A 745 -7.31 33.68 26.55
C ARG A 745 -5.90 33.09 26.48
N PRO A 746 -5.37 32.86 25.27
CA PRO A 746 -4.04 32.29 25.06
C PRO A 746 -2.96 33.37 25.22
N ASP A 747 -2.90 34.00 26.39
CA ASP A 747 -1.89 35.00 26.73
C ASP A 747 -0.99 34.53 27.87
N LYS A 748 0.18 35.15 27.97
CA LYS A 748 1.22 34.80 28.92
C LYS A 748 0.79 34.94 30.40
N GLU A 749 -0.04 35.93 30.72
CA GLU A 749 -0.49 36.16 32.10
C GLU A 749 -1.44 35.04 32.53
N THR A 750 -2.45 34.76 31.71
CA THR A 750 -3.40 33.67 31.91
C THR A 750 -2.68 32.32 32.03
N ALA A 751 -1.73 32.04 31.14
CA ALA A 751 -0.95 30.81 31.18
C ALA A 751 -0.14 30.66 32.48
N LEU A 752 0.50 31.72 32.99
CA LEU A 752 1.24 31.66 34.26
C LEU A 752 0.33 31.42 35.46
N LEU A 753 -0.88 32.00 35.47
CA LEU A 753 -1.88 31.71 36.51
C LEU A 753 -2.30 30.24 36.50
N VAL A 754 -2.58 29.70 35.32
CA VAL A 754 -2.94 28.29 35.15
C VAL A 754 -1.79 27.37 35.56
N LEU A 755 -0.55 27.64 35.13
CA LEU A 755 0.62 26.84 35.50
C LEU A 755 0.87 26.85 37.01
N SER A 756 0.70 28.01 37.66
CA SER A 756 0.75 28.11 39.12
C SER A 756 -0.32 27.24 39.78
N ARG A 757 -1.55 27.27 39.25
CA ARG A 757 -2.65 26.42 39.76
C ARG A 757 -2.39 24.92 39.55
N MET A 758 -1.89 24.52 38.38
CA MET A 758 -1.54 23.12 38.11
C MET A 758 -0.42 22.64 39.05
N SER A 759 0.61 23.46 39.29
CA SER A 759 1.68 23.14 40.26
C SER A 759 1.18 22.97 41.70
N GLN A 760 0.20 23.79 42.12
CA GLN A 760 -0.45 23.64 43.42
C GLN A 760 -1.23 22.32 43.52
N LEU A 761 -2.03 21.98 42.50
CA LEU A 761 -2.81 20.74 42.48
C LEU A 761 -1.92 19.49 42.48
N MET A 762 -0.79 19.54 41.78
CA MET A 762 0.22 18.46 41.74
C MET A 762 0.85 18.18 43.11
N SER A 763 0.88 19.15 44.03
CA SER A 763 1.32 18.91 45.42
C SER A 763 0.26 18.18 46.28
N GLY A 764 -0.96 18.00 45.76
CA GLY A 764 -2.08 17.34 46.44
C GLY A 764 -2.25 15.88 46.02
N PHE A 765 -3.38 15.29 46.42
CA PHE A 765 -3.78 13.96 45.95
C PHE A 765 -4.70 14.11 44.73
N LEU A 766 -4.34 13.48 43.62
CA LEU A 766 -5.13 13.43 42.39
C LEU A 766 -5.34 11.97 41.98
N SER A 767 -6.44 11.71 41.29
CA SER A 767 -6.59 10.43 40.59
C SER A 767 -5.62 10.36 39.42
N ASP A 768 -5.30 9.15 38.96
CA ASP A 768 -4.41 8.97 37.81
C ASP A 768 -4.93 9.67 36.55
N ALA A 769 -6.26 9.70 36.36
CA ALA A 769 -6.89 10.39 35.24
C ALA A 769 -6.75 11.92 35.36
N ASP A 770 -7.04 12.48 36.53
CA ASP A 770 -6.93 13.93 36.75
C ASP A 770 -5.48 14.40 36.65
N PHE A 771 -4.51 13.57 37.07
CA PHE A 771 -3.11 13.89 36.95
C PHE A 771 -2.67 13.95 35.47
N VAL A 772 -3.09 13.00 34.63
CA VAL A 772 -2.83 13.04 33.19
C VAL A 772 -3.47 14.26 32.54
N ASP A 773 -4.71 14.61 32.92
CA ASP A 773 -5.38 15.81 32.42
C ASP A 773 -4.66 17.09 32.87
N LEU A 774 -4.14 17.14 34.10
CA LEU A 774 -3.31 18.24 34.60
C LEU A 774 -2.03 18.38 33.78
N LEU A 775 -1.35 17.28 33.44
CA LEU A 775 -0.17 17.31 32.58
C LEU A 775 -0.53 17.82 31.17
N ARG A 776 -1.70 17.44 30.65
CA ARG A 776 -2.21 17.96 29.37
C ARG A 776 -2.47 19.47 29.43
N VAL A 777 -3.15 19.96 30.47
CA VAL A 777 -3.40 21.41 30.67
C VAL A 777 -2.10 22.18 30.81
N THR A 778 -1.12 21.61 31.52
CA THR A 778 0.23 22.19 31.65
C THR A 778 0.89 22.36 30.28
N GLN A 779 0.83 21.34 29.41
CA GLN A 779 1.35 21.43 28.05
C GLN A 779 0.65 22.52 27.23
N VAL A 780 -0.68 22.58 27.28
CA VAL A 780 -1.46 23.58 26.53
C VAL A 780 -1.14 25.00 27.01
N ALA A 781 -1.03 25.21 28.33
CA ALA A 781 -0.66 26.49 28.93
C ALA A 781 0.76 26.94 28.54
N LEU A 782 1.74 26.03 28.57
CA LEU A 782 3.11 26.33 28.14
C LEU A 782 3.15 26.71 26.66
N ALA A 783 2.50 25.91 25.79
CA ALA A 783 2.50 26.11 24.35
C ALA A 783 1.77 27.39 23.94
N ARG A 784 0.53 27.60 24.41
CA ARG A 784 -0.31 28.75 24.02
C ARG A 784 0.10 30.06 24.70
N GLY A 785 0.68 29.98 25.89
CA GLY A 785 1.22 31.15 26.59
C GLY A 785 2.61 31.57 26.11
N GLU A 786 3.23 30.79 25.20
CA GLU A 786 4.63 30.96 24.76
C GLU A 786 5.58 31.14 25.95
N ILE A 787 5.42 30.29 26.97
CA ILE A 787 6.12 30.42 28.25
C ILE A 787 7.56 29.93 28.12
N ASP A 788 8.50 30.83 28.38
CA ASP A 788 9.92 30.47 28.50
C ASP A 788 10.11 29.48 29.68
N PRO A 789 10.69 28.29 29.45
CA PRO A 789 11.00 27.33 30.51
C PRO A 789 11.76 27.91 31.71
N GLY A 790 12.62 28.91 31.49
CA GLY A 790 13.38 29.58 32.54
C GLY A 790 12.52 30.34 33.55
N MET A 791 11.26 30.66 33.22
CA MET A 791 10.32 31.33 34.12
C MET A 791 9.62 30.39 35.10
N VAL A 792 9.61 29.09 34.82
CA VAL A 792 8.83 28.08 35.56
C VAL A 792 9.72 26.96 36.12
N GLN A 793 10.92 27.33 36.60
CA GLN A 793 11.88 26.38 37.19
C GLN A 793 11.29 25.51 38.31
N PRO A 794 10.47 26.03 39.25
CA PRO A 794 9.85 25.17 40.27
C PRO A 794 8.94 24.09 39.67
N LEU A 795 8.15 24.43 38.66
CA LEU A 795 7.30 23.47 37.94
C LEU A 795 8.15 22.45 37.17
N ARG A 796 9.24 22.88 36.53
CA ARG A 796 10.20 21.98 35.87
C ARG A 796 10.74 20.94 36.84
N ASP A 797 11.17 21.37 38.02
CA ASP A 797 11.76 20.47 39.02
C ASP A 797 10.69 19.51 39.58
N GLN A 798 9.46 20.00 39.79
CA GLN A 798 8.32 19.17 40.19
C GLN A 798 7.98 18.10 39.14
N ILE A 799 7.85 18.48 37.86
CA ILE A 799 7.66 17.54 36.74
C ILE A 799 8.76 16.50 36.69
N ALA A 800 10.01 16.91 36.95
CA ALA A 800 11.13 15.99 36.95
C ALA A 800 11.03 14.96 38.07
N GLU A 801 10.56 15.35 39.26
CA GLU A 801 10.43 14.48 40.42
C GLU A 801 9.41 13.35 40.20
N GLU A 802 8.32 13.63 39.47
CA GLU A 802 7.23 12.69 39.15
C GLU A 802 7.64 11.56 38.17
N PHE A 803 8.76 11.69 37.45
CA PHE A 803 9.22 10.67 36.50
C PHE A 803 10.24 9.69 37.12
N PRO A 804 10.13 8.36 36.94
CA PRO A 804 9.00 7.66 36.34
C PRO A 804 7.88 7.45 37.35
N SER A 805 6.65 7.51 36.85
CA SER A 805 5.44 7.08 37.52
C SER A 805 5.14 5.60 37.24
N GLY A 806 4.14 5.05 37.93
CA GLY A 806 3.65 3.68 37.69
C GLY A 806 2.74 3.52 36.46
N ASP A 807 2.42 4.61 35.75
CA ASP A 807 1.50 4.62 34.61
C ASP A 807 2.23 5.05 33.33
N SER A 808 2.06 4.30 32.23
CA SER A 808 2.74 4.57 30.96
C SER A 808 2.31 5.89 30.32
N ARG A 809 1.02 6.26 30.45
CA ARG A 809 0.46 7.50 29.90
C ARG A 809 1.15 8.68 30.56
N MET A 810 1.21 8.67 31.89
CA MET A 810 1.91 9.70 32.66
C MET A 810 3.39 9.80 32.29
N ASN A 811 4.10 8.68 32.17
CA ASN A 811 5.51 8.67 31.79
C ASN A 811 5.77 9.33 30.43
N GLY A 812 4.89 9.09 29.45
CA GLY A 812 4.96 9.75 28.16
C GLY A 812 4.78 11.27 28.25
N GLU A 813 3.75 11.72 28.97
CA GLU A 813 3.47 13.15 29.16
C GLU A 813 4.56 13.87 30.00
N LEU A 814 5.04 13.23 31.06
CA LEU A 814 6.12 13.74 31.92
C LEU A 814 7.43 13.88 31.14
N MET A 815 7.81 12.88 30.35
CA MET A 815 9.04 12.96 29.56
C MET A 815 8.93 14.03 28.47
N ARG A 816 7.75 14.21 27.86
CA ARG A 816 7.49 15.30 26.92
C ARG A 816 7.65 16.67 27.58
N LEU A 817 7.05 16.88 28.75
CA LEU A 817 7.19 18.12 29.52
C LEU A 817 8.63 18.34 30.00
N ALA A 818 9.31 17.30 30.47
CA ALA A 818 10.71 17.36 30.89
C ALA A 818 11.63 17.77 29.73
N ALA A 819 11.38 17.26 28.52
CA ALA A 819 12.11 17.66 27.32
C ALA A 819 11.85 19.14 26.95
N TYR A 820 10.59 19.59 26.99
CA TYR A 820 10.26 21.00 26.73
C TYR A 820 10.88 21.94 27.77
N LEU A 821 10.77 21.58 29.05
CA LEU A 821 11.24 22.40 30.17
C LEU A 821 12.75 22.28 30.44
N GLN A 822 13.46 21.44 29.70
CA GLN A 822 14.89 21.16 29.88
C GLN A 822 15.22 20.66 31.31
N ALA A 823 14.43 19.71 31.80
CA ALA A 823 14.58 19.09 33.11
C ALA A 823 15.68 18.00 33.11
N ASP A 824 16.95 18.42 33.13
CA ASP A 824 18.13 17.54 33.03
C ASP A 824 18.23 16.47 34.14
N SER A 825 17.66 16.72 35.31
CA SER A 825 17.60 15.81 36.46
C SER A 825 16.80 14.53 36.18
N THR A 826 15.96 14.50 35.15
CA THR A 826 15.24 13.30 34.70
C THR A 826 16.12 12.29 33.96
N ALA A 827 17.25 12.74 33.38
CA ALA A 827 17.99 11.96 32.39
C ALA A 827 18.51 10.62 32.92
N THR A 828 18.99 10.56 34.16
CA THR A 828 19.51 9.31 34.76
C THR A 828 18.40 8.28 34.91
N ARG A 829 17.24 8.68 35.44
CA ARG A 829 16.08 7.81 35.62
C ARG A 829 15.49 7.39 34.26
N ALA A 830 15.51 8.27 33.27
CA ALA A 830 15.06 7.96 31.91
C ALA A 830 15.98 6.94 31.22
N LEU A 831 17.30 7.02 31.42
CA LEU A 831 18.25 6.01 30.93
C LEU A 831 18.04 4.64 31.61
N GLU A 832 17.75 4.62 32.91
CA GLU A 832 17.40 3.39 33.64
C GLU A 832 16.05 2.82 33.16
N TYR A 833 15.08 3.68 32.87
CA TYR A 833 13.77 3.29 32.35
C TYR A 833 13.87 2.60 30.97
N ILE A 834 14.67 3.14 30.05
CA ILE A 834 14.81 2.54 28.70
C ILE A 834 15.61 1.23 28.71
N ASP A 835 16.48 1.01 29.71
CA ASP A 835 17.19 -0.25 29.93
C ASP A 835 16.31 -1.28 30.70
N GLY A 836 15.15 -0.86 31.21
CA GLY A 836 14.21 -1.69 31.96
C GLY A 836 13.32 -2.58 31.09
N ASP A 837 12.27 -3.16 31.70
CA ASP A 837 11.32 -4.11 31.11
C ASP A 837 9.96 -3.50 30.74
N ALA A 838 9.84 -2.17 30.79
CA ALA A 838 8.66 -1.46 30.31
C ALA A 838 8.36 -1.79 28.83
N PRO A 839 7.08 -1.69 28.38
CA PRO A 839 6.72 -1.92 26.98
C PRO A 839 7.63 -1.15 26.02
N LEU A 840 8.04 -1.79 24.92
CA LEU A 840 9.00 -1.16 24.00
C LEU A 840 8.48 0.17 23.42
N ALA A 841 7.19 0.27 23.12
CA ALA A 841 6.59 1.52 22.65
C ALA A 841 6.82 2.69 23.63
N ASP A 842 6.66 2.45 24.93
CA ASP A 842 6.88 3.44 25.99
C ASP A 842 8.36 3.82 26.11
N ARG A 843 9.25 2.81 26.10
CA ARG A 843 10.71 3.03 26.14
C ARG A 843 11.21 3.79 24.91
N VAL A 844 10.67 3.49 23.72
CA VAL A 844 10.93 4.24 22.48
C VAL A 844 10.47 5.68 22.63
N HIS A 845 9.25 5.90 23.13
CA HIS A 845 8.73 7.24 23.37
C HIS A 845 9.63 8.06 24.30
N VAL A 846 10.02 7.46 25.44
CA VAL A 846 10.93 8.09 26.42
C VAL A 846 12.30 8.38 25.80
N ALA A 847 12.91 7.40 25.13
CA ALA A 847 14.22 7.58 24.49
C ALA A 847 14.18 8.71 23.44
N MET A 848 13.11 8.77 22.65
CA MET A 848 12.96 9.79 21.63
C MET A 848 12.83 11.20 22.22
N TYR A 849 12.19 11.39 23.37
CA TYR A 849 12.16 12.70 24.03
C TYR A 849 13.44 13.02 24.79
N LEU A 850 14.08 12.02 25.38
CA LEU A 850 15.29 12.15 26.19
C LEU A 850 16.45 12.83 25.42
N ARG A 851 16.57 12.61 24.10
CA ARG A 851 17.62 13.27 23.28
C ARG A 851 17.55 14.79 23.25
N PHE A 852 16.40 15.37 23.59
CA PHE A 852 16.16 16.81 23.48
C PHE A 852 16.61 17.60 24.70
N LEU A 853 17.05 16.92 25.77
CA LEU A 853 17.70 17.56 26.89
C LEU A 853 19.08 18.07 26.49
N ASP A 854 19.30 19.38 26.64
CA ASP A 854 20.59 20.04 26.47
C ASP A 854 21.46 19.87 27.72
N LYS A 855 21.86 18.63 27.98
CA LYS A 855 22.78 18.27 29.06
C LYS A 855 24.15 17.87 28.52
N LYS A 856 25.13 17.82 29.42
CA LYS A 856 26.43 17.20 29.13
C LYS A 856 26.29 15.67 29.09
N TRP A 857 26.25 15.11 27.89
CA TRP A 857 26.20 13.66 27.67
C TRP A 857 27.55 12.98 27.96
N THR A 858 27.55 11.94 28.79
CA THR A 858 28.75 11.09 28.96
C THR A 858 28.90 10.11 27.79
N ALA A 859 30.09 9.53 27.59
CA ALA A 859 30.26 8.48 26.57
C ALA A 859 29.31 7.30 26.81
N LYS A 860 29.18 6.86 28.07
CA LYS A 860 28.24 5.80 28.45
C LYS A 860 26.80 6.15 28.03
N ASP A 861 26.34 7.35 28.35
CA ASP A 861 24.98 7.80 28.01
C ASP A 861 24.75 7.79 26.48
N ARG A 862 25.72 8.31 25.71
CA ARG A 862 25.64 8.35 24.23
C ARG A 862 25.54 6.95 23.65
N PHE A 863 26.40 6.03 24.10
CA PHE A 863 26.40 4.65 23.60
C PHE A 863 25.18 3.85 24.05
N THR A 864 24.64 4.09 25.25
CA THR A 864 23.37 3.48 25.70
C THR A 864 22.22 3.88 24.78
N LEU A 865 22.03 5.19 24.53
CA LEU A 865 20.95 5.68 23.66
C LEU A 865 21.09 5.19 22.23
N LEU A 866 22.28 5.29 21.64
CA LEU A 866 22.52 4.82 20.27
C LEU A 866 22.26 3.32 20.12
N LYS A 867 22.73 2.51 21.08
CA LYS A 867 22.46 1.08 21.09
C LYS A 867 20.95 0.81 21.16
N PHE A 868 20.23 1.52 22.02
CA PHE A 868 18.78 1.40 22.15
C PHE A 868 18.07 1.75 20.83
N TYR A 869 18.40 2.88 20.19
CA TYR A 869 17.80 3.26 18.90
C TYR A 869 18.03 2.23 17.81
N GLU A 870 19.24 1.67 17.72
CA GLU A 870 19.54 0.64 16.72
C GLU A 870 18.75 -0.64 16.96
N GLN A 871 18.67 -1.10 18.21
CA GLN A 871 17.90 -2.29 18.58
C GLN A 871 16.41 -2.08 18.30
N ALA A 872 15.84 -0.97 18.77
CA ALA A 872 14.44 -0.65 18.53
C ALA A 872 14.12 -0.49 17.03
N SER A 873 15.07 -0.03 16.19
CA SER A 873 14.88 0.10 14.74
C SER A 873 14.86 -1.24 13.98
N THR A 874 15.23 -2.33 14.65
CA THR A 874 15.25 -3.68 14.09
C THR A 874 14.09 -4.55 14.56
N GLU A 875 13.35 -4.11 15.58
CA GLU A 875 12.17 -4.81 16.06
C GLU A 875 10.96 -4.47 15.18
N ASP A 876 10.11 -5.47 14.93
CA ASP A 876 8.94 -5.35 14.04
C ASP A 876 7.82 -4.54 14.75
N GLN A 877 7.88 -3.22 14.60
CA GLN A 877 6.97 -2.24 15.21
C GLN A 877 6.35 -1.30 14.16
N GLY A 878 5.90 -1.87 13.04
CA GLY A 878 5.37 -1.08 11.92
C GLY A 878 6.46 -0.43 11.09
N SER A 879 6.08 0.15 9.94
CA SER A 879 7.04 0.63 8.93
C SER A 879 7.58 2.03 9.22
N SER A 880 6.92 2.86 10.04
CA SER A 880 7.33 4.25 10.29
C SER A 880 8.32 4.39 11.46
N VAL A 881 8.21 3.57 12.52
CA VAL A 881 9.08 3.67 13.72
C VAL A 881 10.57 3.61 13.37
N PRO A 882 11.06 2.70 12.50
CA PRO A 882 12.44 2.71 12.07
C PRO A 882 12.89 4.01 11.40
N LEU A 883 12.00 4.67 10.62
CA LEU A 883 12.29 5.95 9.97
C LEU A 883 12.37 7.09 10.98
N TYR A 884 11.49 7.08 11.99
CA TYR A 884 11.60 7.98 13.14
C TYR A 884 12.95 7.79 13.83
N LEU A 885 13.31 6.56 14.19
CA LEU A 885 14.56 6.22 14.87
C LEU A 885 15.82 6.57 14.05
N MET A 886 15.75 6.49 12.72
CA MET A 886 16.81 6.99 11.85
C MET A 886 17.00 8.50 12.00
N ASN A 887 15.91 9.29 11.93
CA ASN A 887 15.96 10.75 12.12
C ASN A 887 16.41 11.12 13.54
N VAL A 888 15.91 10.40 14.54
CA VAL A 888 16.30 10.50 15.95
C VAL A 888 17.80 10.33 16.12
N THR A 889 18.36 9.27 15.53
CA THR A 889 19.77 8.92 15.63
C THR A 889 20.65 9.95 14.92
N ARG A 890 20.24 10.39 13.73
CA ARG A 890 20.90 11.48 13.00
C ARG A 890 21.00 12.75 13.84
N ASP A 891 19.88 13.19 14.39
CA ASP A 891 19.80 14.46 15.13
C ASP A 891 20.58 14.38 16.44
N PHE A 892 20.59 13.23 17.10
CA PHE A 892 21.42 12.97 18.28
C PHE A 892 22.92 12.92 17.96
N GLY A 893 23.29 12.62 16.70
CA GLY A 893 24.66 12.60 16.21
C GLY A 893 25.45 13.90 16.47
N LYS A 894 24.77 15.05 16.64
CA LYS A 894 25.40 16.32 17.01
C LYS A 894 26.19 16.25 18.33
N HIS A 895 25.81 15.36 19.26
CA HIS A 895 26.47 15.19 20.56
C HIS A 895 27.69 14.26 20.53
N LEU A 896 28.00 13.63 19.38
CA LEU A 896 29.15 12.74 19.24
C LEU A 896 30.47 13.51 19.15
N THR A 897 31.49 12.96 19.79
CA THR A 897 32.90 13.32 19.60
C THR A 897 33.50 12.55 18.42
N ARG A 898 34.69 12.96 17.97
CA ARG A 898 35.42 12.23 16.92
C ARG A 898 35.75 10.80 17.35
N ASP A 899 36.13 10.59 18.61
CA ASP A 899 36.47 9.26 19.12
C ASP A 899 35.23 8.35 19.17
N ASP A 900 34.06 8.89 19.55
CA ASP A 900 32.81 8.14 19.46
C ASP A 900 32.52 7.73 18.01
N ALA A 901 32.66 8.69 17.08
CA ALA A 901 32.38 8.46 15.67
C ALA A 901 33.25 7.33 15.09
N ILE A 902 34.54 7.30 15.42
CA ILE A 902 35.45 6.22 15.01
C ILE A 902 35.00 4.87 15.60
N ALA A 903 34.71 4.82 16.90
CA ALA A 903 34.27 3.58 17.55
C ALA A 903 32.91 3.06 17.03
N ILE A 904 32.03 3.97 16.59
CA ILE A 904 30.75 3.62 15.96
C ILE A 904 30.99 3.06 14.55
N LEU A 905 31.85 3.69 13.74
CA LEU A 905 32.18 3.22 12.39
C LEU A 905 32.81 1.83 12.39
N GLU A 906 33.63 1.49 13.39
CA GLU A 906 34.14 0.12 13.60
C GLU A 906 33.05 -0.94 13.78
N LYS A 907 31.85 -0.52 14.19
CA LYS A 907 30.65 -1.36 14.34
C LYS A 907 29.55 -1.00 13.35
N GLY A 908 29.86 -0.30 12.27
CA GLY A 908 28.86 0.22 11.33
C GLY A 908 28.04 -0.85 10.61
N ASP A 909 28.50 -2.10 10.58
CA ASP A 909 27.70 -3.25 10.14
C ASP A 909 26.53 -3.55 11.09
N LYS A 910 26.70 -3.27 12.39
CA LYS A 910 25.69 -3.52 13.43
C LYS A 910 24.89 -2.26 13.77
N TRP A 911 25.52 -1.10 13.71
CA TRP A 911 24.92 0.20 14.05
C TRP A 911 24.92 1.16 12.85
N PRO A 912 24.18 0.84 11.79
CA PRO A 912 24.24 1.57 10.54
C PRO A 912 23.66 2.99 10.61
N ASN A 913 22.62 3.24 11.43
CA ASN A 913 22.06 4.58 11.60
C ASN A 913 23.05 5.49 12.33
N ALA A 914 23.66 4.99 13.40
CA ALA A 914 24.68 5.69 14.17
C ALA A 914 25.96 5.90 13.35
N ALA A 915 26.35 4.92 12.52
CA ALA A 915 27.49 5.04 11.60
C ALA A 915 27.25 6.12 10.55
N LEU A 916 26.06 6.16 9.96
CA LEU A 916 25.67 7.21 9.02
C LEU A 916 25.72 8.59 9.68
N ALA A 917 25.18 8.73 10.89
CA ALA A 917 25.25 9.97 11.67
C ALA A 917 26.71 10.35 12.03
N SER A 918 27.57 9.36 12.24
CA SER A 918 28.99 9.55 12.62
C SER A 918 29.84 10.09 11.48
N LEU A 919 29.47 9.87 10.21
CA LEU A 919 30.21 10.40 9.05
C LEU A 919 30.35 11.93 9.09
N TYR A 920 29.38 12.65 9.67
CA TYR A 920 29.43 14.11 9.83
C TYR A 920 30.51 14.59 10.82
N LYS A 921 31.03 13.72 11.68
CA LYS A 921 32.08 14.04 12.67
C LYS A 921 33.49 13.73 12.16
N ILE A 922 33.60 13.07 11.02
CA ILE A 922 34.89 12.72 10.41
C ILE A 922 35.44 13.94 9.65
N PRO A 923 36.74 14.26 9.80
CA PRO A 923 37.39 15.30 9.01
C PRO A 923 37.22 15.08 7.51
N ARG A 924 37.17 16.16 6.75
CA ARG A 924 37.09 16.14 5.28
C ARG A 924 38.29 16.92 4.74
N PRO A 925 39.27 16.26 4.10
CA PRO A 925 39.36 14.82 3.84
C PRO A 925 39.64 13.98 5.12
N ALA A 926 39.27 12.70 5.07
CA ALA A 926 39.54 11.75 6.15
C ALA A 926 41.04 11.37 6.21
N ASP A 927 41.57 11.08 7.40
CA ASP A 927 42.94 10.57 7.55
C ASP A 927 43.08 9.12 7.07
N GLU A 928 44.30 8.68 6.77
CA GLU A 928 44.60 7.35 6.20
C GLU A 928 44.00 6.19 7.03
N LYS A 929 44.07 6.28 8.35
CA LYS A 929 43.51 5.24 9.24
C LYS A 929 41.98 5.18 9.12
N THR A 930 41.33 6.34 9.01
CA THR A 930 39.88 6.43 8.85
C THR A 930 39.46 5.99 7.44
N GLN A 931 40.26 6.27 6.42
CA GLN A 931 40.02 5.76 5.06
C GLN A 931 40.01 4.23 5.04
N ASP A 932 40.99 3.59 5.67
CA ASP A 932 41.07 2.13 5.76
C ASP A 932 39.86 1.53 6.48
N LEU A 933 39.41 2.19 7.55
CA LEU A 933 38.19 1.83 8.27
C LEU A 933 36.95 1.93 7.36
N LEU A 934 36.81 3.03 6.61
CA LEU A 934 35.66 3.25 5.71
C LEU A 934 35.65 2.26 4.55
N ILE A 935 36.82 1.96 3.96
CA ILE A 935 36.96 0.91 2.93
C ILE A 935 36.54 -0.45 3.48
N GLY A 936 37.07 -0.84 4.65
CA GLY A 936 36.72 -2.11 5.27
C GLY A 936 35.23 -2.21 5.65
N LEU A 937 34.64 -1.10 6.09
CA LEU A 937 33.20 -1.03 6.37
C LEU A 937 32.38 -1.17 5.08
N ASP A 938 32.73 -0.47 4.01
CA ASP A 938 32.03 -0.55 2.72
C ASP A 938 32.02 -1.97 2.16
N GLU A 939 33.16 -2.67 2.23
CA GLU A 939 33.27 -4.07 1.82
C GLU A 939 32.36 -4.97 2.66
N LYS A 940 32.36 -4.78 3.98
CA LYS A 940 31.57 -5.58 4.92
C LYS A 940 30.07 -5.42 4.72
N ILE A 941 29.61 -4.22 4.38
CA ILE A 941 28.17 -3.93 4.16
C ILE A 941 27.73 -4.04 2.71
N SER A 942 28.58 -4.57 1.81
CA SER A 942 28.23 -4.81 0.40
C SER A 942 27.66 -6.21 0.13
N GLY A 943 27.58 -7.06 1.16
CA GLY A 943 27.03 -8.42 1.06
C GLY A 943 25.49 -8.49 1.00
N PRO A 944 24.92 -9.63 0.56
CA PRO A 944 23.48 -9.83 0.42
C PRO A 944 22.70 -9.76 1.74
N GLU A 945 23.37 -9.87 2.88
CA GLU A 945 22.77 -9.72 4.21
C GLU A 945 22.52 -8.25 4.63
N HIS A 946 22.99 -7.26 3.86
CA HIS A 946 22.91 -5.83 4.18
C HIS A 946 22.01 -5.04 3.21
N THR A 947 20.78 -5.53 3.03
CA THR A 947 19.78 -5.03 2.07
C THR A 947 18.93 -3.85 2.56
N ARG A 948 18.86 -3.62 3.89
CA ARG A 948 18.09 -2.51 4.48
C ARG A 948 18.52 -1.15 3.92
N ASP A 949 17.57 -0.25 3.74
CA ASP A 949 17.78 1.09 3.15
C ASP A 949 18.89 1.90 3.84
N VAL A 950 19.01 1.78 5.17
CA VAL A 950 20.07 2.45 5.94
C VAL A 950 21.48 2.10 5.45
N TYR A 951 21.74 0.86 5.00
CA TYR A 951 23.05 0.48 4.47
C TYR A 951 23.29 1.10 3.10
N LYS A 952 22.26 1.26 2.25
CA LYS A 952 22.38 1.99 0.97
C LYS A 952 22.84 3.43 1.24
N ARG A 953 22.19 4.12 2.18
CA ARG A 953 22.56 5.50 2.58
C ARG A 953 23.97 5.58 3.16
N LEU A 954 24.33 4.61 4.01
CA LEU A 954 25.68 4.53 4.60
C LEU A 954 26.76 4.35 3.51
N ARG A 955 26.55 3.45 2.54
CA ARG A 955 27.45 3.26 1.40
C ARG A 955 27.63 4.55 0.59
N THR A 956 26.54 5.26 0.27
CA THR A 956 26.63 6.57 -0.42
C THR A 956 27.43 7.59 0.39
N GLY A 957 27.22 7.65 1.71
CA GLY A 957 28.01 8.51 2.59
C GLY A 957 29.50 8.15 2.63
N ILE A 958 29.82 6.85 2.63
CA ILE A 958 31.22 6.36 2.56
C ILE A 958 31.86 6.77 1.23
N VAL A 959 31.16 6.58 0.11
CA VAL A 959 31.64 7.00 -1.23
C VAL A 959 32.02 8.48 -1.23
N ALA A 960 31.15 9.35 -0.71
CA ALA A 960 31.43 10.78 -0.60
C ALA A 960 32.68 11.06 0.26
N MET A 961 32.82 10.40 1.41
CA MET A 961 33.98 10.60 2.29
C MET A 961 35.30 10.14 1.66
N LEU A 962 35.29 9.00 0.95
CA LEU A 962 36.47 8.47 0.27
C LEU A 962 36.86 9.32 -0.95
N ALA A 963 35.87 9.78 -1.73
CA ALA A 963 36.08 10.65 -2.88
C ALA A 963 36.80 11.94 -2.52
N MET A 964 36.44 12.60 -1.42
CA MET A 964 37.04 13.86 -0.97
C MET A 964 38.54 13.78 -0.65
N THR A 965 39.10 12.58 -0.49
CA THR A 965 40.50 12.39 -0.10
C THR A 965 41.49 12.62 -1.24
N GLY A 966 41.09 12.32 -2.47
CA GLY A 966 41.99 12.25 -3.63
C GLY A 966 43.07 11.16 -3.53
N ASP A 967 43.01 10.29 -2.53
CA ASP A 967 44.00 9.23 -2.34
C ASP A 967 43.76 8.09 -3.34
N GLU A 968 44.83 7.63 -3.99
CA GLU A 968 44.73 6.62 -5.05
C GLU A 968 44.22 5.27 -4.53
N LYS A 969 44.45 4.91 -3.26
CA LYS A 969 43.89 3.70 -2.65
C LYS A 969 42.37 3.82 -2.52
N ALA A 970 41.89 4.97 -2.06
CA ALA A 970 40.46 5.25 -1.92
C ALA A 970 39.77 5.30 -3.30
N LEU A 971 40.35 6.01 -4.27
CA LEU A 971 39.82 6.09 -5.63
C LEU A 971 39.87 4.73 -6.36
N ALA A 972 40.92 3.94 -6.17
CA ALA A 972 41.00 2.57 -6.71
C ALA A 972 39.93 1.65 -6.13
N HIS A 973 39.61 1.78 -4.84
CA HIS A 973 38.49 1.07 -4.23
C HIS A 973 37.16 1.46 -4.88
N LEU A 974 36.88 2.75 -5.05
CA LEU A 974 35.67 3.24 -5.72
C LEU A 974 35.55 2.73 -7.16
N ARG A 975 36.63 2.78 -7.95
CA ARG A 975 36.68 2.21 -9.31
C ARG A 975 36.46 0.69 -9.34
N ARG A 976 36.91 -0.04 -8.31
CA ARG A 976 36.62 -1.48 -8.19
C ARG A 976 35.13 -1.71 -7.92
N VAL A 977 34.52 -0.96 -7.00
CA VAL A 977 33.09 -1.07 -6.68
C VAL A 977 32.24 -0.73 -7.92
N TRP A 978 32.54 0.35 -8.63
CA TRP A 978 31.84 0.74 -9.87
C TRP A 978 31.77 -0.39 -10.91
N ARG A 979 32.82 -1.22 -11.01
CA ARG A 979 32.86 -2.37 -11.94
C ARG A 979 32.00 -3.55 -11.49
N GLN A 980 31.85 -3.73 -10.18
CA GLN A 980 31.23 -4.92 -9.59
C GLN A 980 29.76 -4.70 -9.28
N ASP A 981 29.35 -3.46 -9.03
CA ASP A 981 28.01 -3.11 -8.56
C ASP A 981 27.42 -1.97 -9.42
N PRO A 982 26.64 -2.29 -10.47
CA PRO A 982 26.01 -1.30 -11.33
C PRO A 982 25.16 -0.28 -10.58
N GLU A 983 24.40 -0.70 -9.57
CA GLU A 983 23.48 0.15 -8.81
C GLU A 983 24.20 1.23 -7.98
N ARG A 984 25.52 1.07 -7.76
CA ARG A 984 26.35 2.07 -7.06
C ARG A 984 27.12 3.00 -8.00
N ARG A 985 26.99 2.85 -9.32
CA ARG A 985 27.81 3.61 -10.28
C ARG A 985 27.55 5.11 -10.25
N GLN A 986 26.30 5.54 -10.17
CA GLN A 986 25.95 6.97 -10.15
C GLN A 986 26.58 7.71 -8.96
N PRO A 987 26.40 7.30 -7.68
CA PRO A 987 27.04 7.99 -6.56
C PRO A 987 28.58 7.88 -6.61
N ILE A 988 29.14 6.81 -7.17
CA ILE A 988 30.59 6.68 -7.37
C ILE A 988 31.10 7.65 -8.44
N ALA A 989 30.40 7.79 -9.56
CA ALA A 989 30.76 8.72 -10.63
C ALA A 989 30.79 10.16 -10.11
N MET A 990 29.79 10.56 -9.32
CA MET A 990 29.79 11.85 -8.62
C MET A 990 31.02 12.02 -7.72
N GLY A 991 31.40 10.98 -6.98
CA GLY A 991 32.61 10.99 -6.16
C GLY A 991 33.90 11.09 -6.97
N LEU A 992 34.05 10.28 -8.03
CA LEU A 992 35.23 10.30 -8.89
C LEU A 992 35.38 11.63 -9.66
N ALA A 993 34.29 12.35 -9.92
CA ALA A 993 34.32 13.65 -10.60
C ALA A 993 35.07 14.72 -9.81
N MET A 994 35.24 14.55 -8.49
CA MET A 994 36.10 15.42 -7.68
C MET A 994 37.58 15.35 -8.09
N HIS A 995 37.98 14.26 -8.76
CA HIS A 995 39.32 14.00 -9.26
C HIS A 995 39.24 13.45 -10.70
N PRO A 996 38.85 14.28 -11.68
CA PRO A 996 38.36 13.79 -12.98
C PRO A 996 39.46 13.29 -13.93
N ASP A 997 40.73 13.42 -13.55
CA ASP A 997 41.90 13.10 -14.35
C ASP A 997 42.40 11.65 -14.14
N GLY A 998 43.46 11.29 -14.88
CA GLY A 998 44.13 9.99 -14.77
C GLY A 998 43.21 8.81 -15.08
N GLN A 999 43.16 7.83 -14.17
CA GLN A 999 42.35 6.63 -14.34
C GLN A 999 40.84 6.88 -14.16
N ASN A 1000 40.43 8.00 -13.57
CA ASN A 1000 39.01 8.29 -13.29
C ASN A 1000 38.25 8.75 -14.55
N TRP A 1001 38.95 9.42 -15.47
CA TRP A 1001 38.36 9.98 -16.68
C TRP A 1001 37.54 8.95 -17.48
N ASP A 1002 38.09 7.74 -17.71
CA ASP A 1002 37.38 6.68 -18.44
C ASP A 1002 36.09 6.23 -17.74
N TYR A 1003 36.07 6.20 -16.40
CA TYR A 1003 34.88 5.83 -15.63
C TYR A 1003 33.82 6.94 -15.66
N LEU A 1004 34.23 8.20 -15.67
CA LEU A 1004 33.32 9.34 -15.78
C LEU A 1004 32.67 9.41 -17.16
N VAL A 1005 33.46 9.23 -18.23
CA VAL A 1005 32.95 9.17 -19.61
C VAL A 1005 31.96 8.00 -19.76
N ARG A 1006 32.29 6.82 -19.23
CA ARG A 1006 31.40 5.64 -19.24
C ARG A 1006 30.18 5.76 -18.34
N SER A 1007 30.13 6.74 -17.45
CA SER A 1007 28.97 6.97 -16.57
C SER A 1007 28.00 8.00 -17.13
N LEU A 1008 28.31 8.68 -18.24
CA LEU A 1008 27.45 9.73 -18.82
C LEU A 1008 26.01 9.25 -19.09
N ASN A 1009 25.83 7.96 -19.41
CA ASN A 1009 24.54 7.36 -19.72
C ASN A 1009 23.67 7.03 -18.49
N ILE A 1010 24.19 7.16 -17.27
CA ILE A 1010 23.46 6.89 -16.01
C ILE A 1010 23.33 8.14 -15.12
N LEU A 1011 23.73 9.30 -15.62
CA LEU A 1011 23.69 10.56 -14.89
C LEU A 1011 22.43 11.35 -15.24
N GLU A 1012 21.89 12.05 -14.26
CA GLU A 1012 20.67 12.85 -14.43
C GLU A 1012 20.73 14.13 -13.58
N GLY A 1013 19.94 15.13 -13.96
CA GLY A 1013 19.77 16.37 -13.19
C GLY A 1013 21.08 17.06 -12.79
N GLU A 1014 21.21 17.41 -11.51
CA GLU A 1014 22.43 18.08 -11.00
C GLU A 1014 23.66 17.16 -11.05
N SER A 1015 23.50 15.84 -10.90
CA SER A 1015 24.64 14.90 -10.96
C SER A 1015 25.30 14.88 -12.34
N ALA A 1016 24.49 15.00 -13.41
CA ALA A 1016 24.99 15.14 -14.78
C ALA A 1016 25.77 16.44 -14.98
N LYS A 1017 25.20 17.56 -14.53
CA LYS A 1017 25.85 18.88 -14.61
C LYS A 1017 27.22 18.87 -13.95
N ASP A 1018 27.33 18.38 -12.71
CA ASP A 1018 28.58 18.37 -11.97
C ASP A 1018 29.67 17.56 -12.69
N VAL A 1019 29.34 16.36 -13.20
CA VAL A 1019 30.31 15.51 -13.91
C VAL A 1019 30.72 16.13 -15.25
N LEU A 1020 29.79 16.71 -16.01
CA LEU A 1020 30.08 17.37 -17.29
C LEU A 1020 31.05 18.54 -17.11
N GLU A 1021 30.82 19.38 -16.09
CA GLU A 1021 31.71 20.50 -15.76
C GLU A 1021 33.12 20.00 -15.41
N GLN A 1022 33.23 18.93 -14.63
CA GLN A 1022 34.53 18.37 -14.24
C GLN A 1022 35.27 17.73 -15.42
N LEU A 1023 34.57 16.98 -16.28
CA LEU A 1023 35.15 16.42 -17.50
C LEU A 1023 35.71 17.51 -18.44
N ALA A 1024 35.07 18.68 -18.50
CA ALA A 1024 35.52 19.80 -19.32
C ALA A 1024 36.82 20.45 -18.79
N THR A 1025 37.20 20.19 -17.54
CA THR A 1025 38.47 20.66 -16.97
C THR A 1025 39.67 19.76 -17.31
N VAL A 1026 39.42 18.51 -17.73
CA VAL A 1026 40.48 17.55 -18.01
C VAL A 1026 41.05 17.80 -19.40
N PRO A 1027 42.38 17.90 -19.60
CA PRO A 1027 42.98 18.22 -20.91
C PRO A 1027 42.83 17.13 -21.99
N VAL A 1028 42.13 16.03 -21.68
CA VAL A 1028 41.91 14.88 -22.56
C VAL A 1028 40.52 14.98 -23.20
N ALA A 1029 40.44 14.66 -24.48
CA ALA A 1029 39.21 14.61 -25.27
C ALA A 1029 38.91 13.19 -25.74
N THR A 1030 37.62 12.89 -25.93
CA THR A 1030 37.18 11.68 -26.62
C THR A 1030 36.57 12.05 -27.97
N ASP A 1031 36.86 11.25 -28.99
CA ASP A 1031 36.17 11.26 -30.29
C ASP A 1031 35.11 10.15 -30.39
N ASP A 1032 34.89 9.41 -29.30
CA ASP A 1032 33.86 8.36 -29.23
C ASP A 1032 32.46 8.94 -29.52
N PRO A 1033 31.80 8.51 -30.61
CA PRO A 1033 30.49 9.02 -30.99
C PRO A 1033 29.41 8.77 -29.94
N GLU A 1034 29.50 7.71 -29.13
CA GLU A 1034 28.49 7.46 -28.10
C GLU A 1034 28.68 8.41 -26.91
N ALA A 1035 29.91 8.61 -26.42
CA ALA A 1035 30.17 9.61 -25.39
C ALA A 1035 29.72 11.02 -25.82
N LEU A 1036 30.00 11.42 -27.07
CA LEU A 1036 29.55 12.70 -27.62
C LEU A 1036 28.01 12.78 -27.68
N ARG A 1037 27.34 11.69 -28.06
CA ARG A 1037 25.87 11.60 -28.08
C ARG A 1037 25.29 11.78 -26.68
N GLN A 1038 25.84 11.10 -25.68
CA GLN A 1038 25.35 11.18 -24.30
C GLN A 1038 25.47 12.60 -23.73
N VAL A 1039 26.55 13.33 -24.03
CA VAL A 1039 26.65 14.75 -23.63
C VAL A 1039 25.55 15.61 -24.28
N ILE A 1040 25.21 15.34 -25.55
CA ILE A 1040 24.12 16.04 -26.24
C ILE A 1040 22.77 15.70 -25.60
N LEU A 1041 22.50 14.44 -25.27
CA LEU A 1041 21.27 14.00 -24.61
C LEU A 1041 21.09 14.65 -23.23
N LEU A 1042 22.16 14.70 -22.42
CA LEU A 1042 22.15 15.40 -21.13
C LEU A 1042 21.87 16.90 -21.30
N GLY A 1043 22.40 17.52 -22.35
CA GLY A 1043 22.12 18.92 -22.70
C GLY A 1043 20.66 19.15 -23.10
N LEU A 1044 20.07 18.25 -23.90
CA LEU A 1044 18.65 18.34 -24.30
C LEU A 1044 17.71 18.13 -23.13
N SER A 1045 17.99 17.15 -22.26
CA SER A 1045 17.20 16.91 -21.05
C SER A 1045 17.27 18.13 -20.11
N ALA A 1046 18.42 18.78 -20.01
CA ALA A 1046 18.56 20.04 -19.29
C ALA A 1046 17.70 21.15 -19.93
N GLU A 1047 17.69 21.27 -21.26
CA GLU A 1047 16.88 22.26 -22.00
C GLU A 1047 15.36 22.05 -21.78
N GLU A 1048 14.87 20.81 -21.88
CA GLU A 1048 13.46 20.44 -21.64
C GLU A 1048 13.04 20.73 -20.18
N SER A 1049 13.95 20.49 -19.23
CA SER A 1049 13.74 20.78 -17.81
C SER A 1049 13.98 22.25 -17.42
N GLY A 1050 14.28 23.15 -18.36
CA GLY A 1050 14.59 24.56 -18.09
C GLY A 1050 15.90 24.82 -17.33
N ARG A 1051 16.84 23.86 -17.34
CA ARG A 1051 18.19 23.95 -16.74
C ARG A 1051 19.23 24.43 -17.77
N SER A 1052 20.41 24.79 -17.29
CA SER A 1052 21.48 25.32 -18.16
C SER A 1052 22.12 24.23 -19.02
N THR A 1053 22.19 24.48 -20.33
CA THR A 1053 22.88 23.64 -21.33
C THR A 1053 24.40 23.89 -21.40
N GLN A 1054 24.89 24.93 -20.71
CA GLN A 1054 26.29 25.36 -20.76
C GLN A 1054 27.31 24.27 -20.40
N PRO A 1055 27.09 23.41 -19.38
CA PRO A 1055 28.02 22.33 -19.05
C PRO A 1055 28.27 21.38 -20.23
N ALA A 1056 27.20 20.91 -20.87
CA ALA A 1056 27.26 20.03 -22.02
C ALA A 1056 27.96 20.70 -23.21
N GLN A 1057 27.61 21.96 -23.50
CA GLN A 1057 28.23 22.71 -24.61
C GLN A 1057 29.73 22.95 -24.40
N LYS A 1058 30.14 23.32 -23.18
CA LYS A 1058 31.57 23.51 -22.86
C LYS A 1058 32.35 22.23 -23.07
N LEU A 1059 31.81 21.09 -22.63
CA LEU A 1059 32.44 19.79 -22.83
C LEU A 1059 32.52 19.41 -24.31
N LEU A 1060 31.46 19.63 -25.09
CA LEU A 1060 31.43 19.36 -26.52
C LEU A 1060 32.43 20.23 -27.29
N VAL A 1061 32.51 21.54 -26.99
CA VAL A 1061 33.52 22.44 -27.57
C VAL A 1061 34.92 21.95 -27.24
N HIS A 1062 35.16 21.58 -25.98
CA HIS A 1062 36.44 21.07 -25.50
C HIS A 1062 36.85 19.77 -26.22
N TRP A 1063 35.93 18.81 -26.38
CA TRP A 1063 36.23 17.52 -27.00
C TRP A 1063 36.33 17.58 -28.53
N THR A 1064 35.54 18.43 -29.18
CA THR A 1064 35.48 18.50 -30.66
C THR A 1064 36.41 19.56 -31.24
N GLY A 1065 36.86 20.54 -30.45
CA GLY A 1065 37.66 21.68 -30.91
C GLY A 1065 36.89 22.67 -31.79
N LEU A 1066 35.57 22.52 -31.92
CA LEU A 1066 34.71 23.43 -32.69
C LEU A 1066 34.52 24.73 -31.93
N GLN A 1067 34.98 25.85 -32.48
CA GLN A 1067 34.70 27.17 -31.91
C GLN A 1067 33.23 27.52 -32.12
N ALA A 1068 32.52 27.80 -31.02
CA ALA A 1068 31.17 28.35 -31.06
C ALA A 1068 31.22 29.70 -31.80
N THR A 1069 30.37 29.87 -32.81
CA THR A 1069 30.22 31.15 -33.52
C THR A 1069 29.80 32.25 -32.54
N ASP A 1070 30.31 33.47 -32.70
CA ASP A 1070 30.20 34.66 -31.82
C ASP A 1070 28.78 35.19 -31.52
N ASN A 1071 27.71 34.39 -31.61
CA ASN A 1071 26.36 34.78 -31.21
C ASN A 1071 25.90 34.08 -29.92
N GLU A 1072 25.17 34.86 -29.10
CA GLU A 1072 24.65 34.51 -27.78
C GLU A 1072 23.97 33.13 -27.72
N GLN A 1073 24.49 32.28 -26.83
CA GLN A 1073 24.00 30.95 -26.42
C GLN A 1073 23.42 30.08 -27.55
N PRO A 1074 24.24 29.27 -28.26
CA PRO A 1074 23.71 28.31 -29.21
C PRO A 1074 22.81 27.29 -28.49
N THR A 1075 21.64 26.99 -29.04
CA THR A 1075 20.73 25.92 -28.60
C THR A 1075 21.34 24.54 -28.84
N MET A 1076 20.85 23.48 -28.16
CA MET A 1076 21.42 22.13 -28.33
C MET A 1076 21.16 21.54 -29.73
N ASP A 1077 20.21 22.09 -30.49
CA ASP A 1077 19.90 21.74 -31.88
C ASP A 1077 21.10 21.81 -32.82
N VAL A 1078 22.00 22.78 -32.64
CA VAL A 1078 23.23 22.93 -33.45
C VAL A 1078 24.13 21.70 -33.27
N TRP A 1079 24.22 21.21 -32.03
CA TRP A 1079 25.00 20.01 -31.72
C TRP A 1079 24.30 18.74 -32.19
N GLN A 1080 22.96 18.66 -32.15
CA GLN A 1080 22.20 17.55 -32.75
C GLN A 1080 22.40 17.48 -34.27
N GLN A 1081 22.31 18.61 -34.98
CA GLN A 1081 22.51 18.69 -36.42
C GLN A 1081 23.95 18.37 -36.80
N TRP A 1082 24.92 18.91 -36.04
CA TRP A 1082 26.33 18.56 -36.22
C TRP A 1082 26.57 17.07 -36.02
N TYR A 1083 26.02 16.47 -34.96
CA TYR A 1083 26.16 15.06 -34.66
C TYR A 1083 25.56 14.20 -35.77
N ALA A 1084 24.32 14.49 -36.20
CA ALA A 1084 23.64 13.76 -37.28
C ALA A 1084 24.37 13.87 -38.63
N LYS A 1085 25.01 15.01 -38.90
CA LYS A 1085 25.82 15.21 -40.11
C LYS A 1085 27.16 14.50 -40.04
N THR A 1086 27.80 14.50 -38.87
CA THR A 1086 29.15 13.94 -38.66
C THR A 1086 29.09 12.42 -38.53
N TYR A 1087 28.03 11.90 -37.93
CA TYR A 1087 27.78 10.49 -37.68
C TYR A 1087 26.42 10.06 -38.24
N PRO A 1088 26.20 10.12 -39.57
CA PRO A 1088 24.91 9.79 -40.19
C PRO A 1088 24.49 8.33 -40.04
N ASP A 1089 25.47 7.46 -39.75
CA ASP A 1089 25.30 6.03 -39.56
C ASP A 1089 25.04 5.66 -38.08
N ARG A 1090 24.97 6.65 -37.18
CA ARG A 1090 24.70 6.47 -35.74
C ARG A 1090 23.30 6.97 -35.37
N PRO A 1091 22.67 6.44 -34.30
CA PRO A 1091 21.40 6.96 -33.81
C PRO A 1091 21.49 8.45 -33.51
N ALA A 1092 20.48 9.22 -33.95
CA ALA A 1092 20.44 10.64 -33.68
C ALA A 1092 20.44 10.91 -32.16
N ALA A 1093 21.03 12.05 -31.76
CA ALA A 1093 21.02 12.51 -30.38
C ALA A 1093 19.67 13.16 -30.06
N LEU A 1094 18.61 12.35 -29.99
CA LEU A 1094 17.25 12.78 -29.67
C LEU A 1094 16.85 12.21 -28.30
N LEU A 1095 16.15 13.01 -27.49
CA LEU A 1095 15.53 12.48 -26.28
C LEU A 1095 14.51 11.41 -26.66
N PRO A 1096 14.33 10.38 -25.81
CA PRO A 1096 13.33 9.36 -26.08
C PRO A 1096 11.94 9.98 -25.96
N GLU A 1097 11.16 9.95 -27.05
CA GLU A 1097 9.75 10.34 -27.04
C GLU A 1097 8.86 9.10 -26.86
N PRO A 1098 7.79 9.16 -26.05
CA PRO A 1098 6.79 8.10 -26.00
C PRO A 1098 6.18 7.91 -27.40
N GLY A 1099 6.11 6.67 -27.87
CA GLY A 1099 5.44 6.37 -29.13
C GLY A 1099 3.95 6.74 -29.07
N GLU A 1100 3.36 7.16 -30.19
CA GLU A 1100 1.90 7.38 -30.28
C GLU A 1100 1.16 6.11 -29.82
N GLY A 1101 0.47 6.20 -28.67
CA GLY A 1101 -0.29 5.08 -28.09
C GLY A 1101 0.43 4.23 -27.03
N ALA A 1102 1.63 4.62 -26.56
CA ALA A 1102 2.31 3.94 -25.45
C ALA A 1102 1.48 4.01 -24.16
N ARG A 1103 1.33 2.87 -23.46
CA ARG A 1103 0.53 2.80 -22.23
C ARG A 1103 1.27 3.36 -21.02
N TRP A 1104 2.58 3.16 -20.99
CA TRP A 1104 3.42 3.46 -19.83
C TRP A 1104 4.41 4.56 -20.13
N ASP A 1105 4.53 5.50 -19.18
CA ASP A 1105 5.54 6.53 -19.18
C ASP A 1105 6.80 6.05 -18.42
N PHE A 1106 7.99 6.47 -18.87
CA PHE A 1106 9.25 6.04 -18.28
C PHE A 1106 9.42 6.56 -16.85
N ASP A 1107 9.14 7.85 -16.61
CA ASP A 1107 9.28 8.44 -15.29
C ASP A 1107 8.27 7.84 -14.31
N GLN A 1108 7.04 7.61 -14.76
CA GLN A 1108 6.00 6.90 -13.99
C GLN A 1108 6.45 5.49 -13.56
N LEU A 1109 6.96 4.67 -14.49
CA LEU A 1109 7.40 3.32 -14.17
C LEU A 1109 8.64 3.32 -13.28
N ALA A 1110 9.57 4.23 -13.52
CA ALA A 1110 10.76 4.34 -12.68
C ALA A 1110 10.40 4.72 -11.24
N GLU A 1111 9.48 5.68 -11.04
CA GLU A 1111 8.98 6.06 -9.72
C GLU A 1111 8.25 4.89 -9.03
N TYR A 1112 7.42 4.15 -9.77
CA TYR A 1112 6.73 2.97 -9.23
C TYR A 1112 7.71 1.90 -8.73
N LEU A 1113 8.74 1.56 -9.50
CA LEU A 1113 9.73 0.54 -9.10
C LEU A 1113 10.63 0.98 -7.92
N GLU A 1114 10.55 2.25 -7.52
CA GLU A 1114 11.17 2.79 -6.30
C GLU A 1114 10.22 2.86 -5.10
N SER A 1115 8.91 2.84 -5.35
CA SER A 1115 7.88 2.85 -4.31
C SER A 1115 7.94 1.60 -3.41
N THR A 1116 7.30 1.69 -2.24
CA THR A 1116 7.18 0.53 -1.33
C THR A 1116 6.47 -0.66 -1.95
N GLU A 1117 5.56 -0.42 -2.89
CA GLU A 1117 4.74 -1.43 -3.57
C GLU A 1117 5.47 -2.08 -4.77
N GLY A 1118 6.29 -1.31 -5.49
CA GLY A 1118 6.97 -1.76 -6.70
C GLY A 1118 8.43 -2.20 -6.52
N ARG A 1119 9.06 -1.93 -5.38
CA ARG A 1119 10.49 -2.23 -5.13
C ARG A 1119 10.84 -3.70 -4.92
N HIS A 1120 9.85 -4.61 -4.88
CA HIS A 1120 10.03 -6.07 -4.82
C HIS A 1120 9.09 -6.76 -5.81
N GLY A 1121 9.50 -7.93 -6.30
CA GLY A 1121 8.67 -8.76 -7.17
C GLY A 1121 8.79 -10.26 -6.87
N ASP A 1122 7.89 -11.07 -7.39
CA ASP A 1122 7.98 -12.53 -7.37
C ASP A 1122 8.70 -13.02 -8.65
N PRO A 1123 9.94 -13.52 -8.55
CA PRO A 1123 10.67 -14.01 -9.72
C PRO A 1123 10.00 -15.20 -10.42
N SER A 1124 9.15 -15.97 -9.73
CA SER A 1124 8.42 -17.09 -10.34
C SER A 1124 7.31 -16.60 -11.25
N GLN A 1125 6.56 -15.58 -10.84
CA GLN A 1125 5.59 -14.87 -11.68
C GLN A 1125 6.28 -14.12 -12.82
N GLY A 1126 7.40 -13.46 -12.52
CA GLY A 1126 8.21 -12.77 -13.52
C GLY A 1126 8.69 -13.66 -14.67
N ALA A 1127 8.90 -14.96 -14.44
CA ALA A 1127 9.28 -15.92 -15.48
C ALA A 1127 8.18 -16.13 -16.53
N GLU A 1128 6.93 -16.15 -16.09
CA GLU A 1128 5.75 -16.26 -16.95
C GLU A 1128 5.51 -14.95 -17.71
N LEU A 1129 5.73 -13.82 -17.04
CA LEU A 1129 5.60 -12.48 -17.62
C LEU A 1129 6.66 -12.20 -18.69
N PHE A 1130 7.85 -12.81 -18.58
CA PHE A 1130 8.89 -12.77 -19.61
C PHE A 1130 8.45 -13.43 -20.93
N ALA A 1131 7.54 -14.42 -20.86
CA ALA A 1131 6.89 -14.99 -22.04
C ALA A 1131 5.66 -14.17 -22.47
N LYS A 1132 4.86 -13.65 -21.52
CA LYS A 1132 3.67 -12.82 -21.81
C LYS A 1132 4.01 -11.51 -22.52
N ALA A 1133 5.08 -10.83 -22.13
CA ALA A 1133 5.65 -9.67 -22.82
C ALA A 1133 6.41 -10.04 -24.11
N ASN A 1134 6.40 -11.32 -24.49
CA ASN A 1134 7.08 -11.88 -25.66
C ASN A 1134 8.60 -11.62 -25.69
N CYS A 1135 9.23 -11.30 -24.56
CA CYS A 1135 10.67 -11.07 -24.46
C CYS A 1135 11.47 -12.34 -24.84
N ASN A 1136 10.93 -13.53 -24.54
CA ASN A 1136 11.54 -14.84 -24.85
C ASN A 1136 11.66 -15.16 -26.36
N SER A 1137 10.91 -14.46 -27.22
CA SER A 1137 10.99 -14.64 -28.68
C SER A 1137 12.32 -14.15 -29.25
N CYS A 1138 12.93 -13.16 -28.59
CA CYS A 1138 14.20 -12.55 -29.00
C CYS A 1138 15.34 -12.80 -28.01
N HIS A 1139 15.07 -12.77 -26.70
CA HIS A 1139 16.09 -12.82 -25.65
C HIS A 1139 16.10 -14.16 -24.90
N ARG A 1140 17.30 -14.56 -24.44
CA ARG A 1140 17.50 -15.70 -23.56
C ARG A 1140 17.69 -15.22 -22.12
N PHE A 1141 17.03 -15.87 -21.17
CA PHE A 1141 17.27 -15.71 -19.74
C PHE A 1141 17.33 -17.10 -19.09
N GLY A 1142 18.47 -17.47 -18.52
CA GLY A 1142 18.77 -18.86 -18.15
C GLY A 1142 18.84 -19.77 -19.39
N ASN A 1143 18.02 -20.83 -19.40
CA ASN A 1143 17.90 -21.76 -20.54
C ASN A 1143 16.62 -21.54 -21.38
N GLN A 1144 15.82 -20.50 -21.10
CA GLN A 1144 14.57 -20.22 -21.79
C GLN A 1144 14.71 -19.02 -22.75
N GLY A 1145 13.98 -19.06 -23.87
CA GLY A 1145 13.98 -18.03 -24.91
C GLY A 1145 14.93 -18.31 -26.09
N GLN A 1146 15.07 -17.34 -26.99
CA GLN A 1146 15.89 -17.42 -28.20
C GLN A 1146 17.14 -16.53 -28.10
N SER A 1147 18.05 -16.58 -29.09
CA SER A 1147 19.27 -15.76 -29.11
C SER A 1147 19.33 -14.88 -30.36
N VAL A 1148 18.25 -14.11 -30.58
CA VAL A 1148 18.19 -13.09 -31.62
C VAL A 1148 18.76 -11.78 -31.08
N GLY A 1149 18.33 -11.38 -29.87
CA GLY A 1149 18.90 -10.30 -29.07
C GLY A 1149 19.89 -10.82 -28.00
N PRO A 1150 20.49 -9.92 -27.20
CA PRO A 1150 21.46 -10.27 -26.17
C PRO A 1150 20.89 -11.19 -25.08
N ASP A 1151 21.76 -12.03 -24.52
CA ASP A 1151 21.47 -12.85 -23.35
C ASP A 1151 21.34 -11.99 -22.08
N LEU A 1152 20.19 -12.10 -21.42
CA LEU A 1152 19.80 -11.31 -20.25
C LEU A 1152 20.10 -12.02 -18.92
N THR A 1153 20.63 -13.25 -18.91
CA THR A 1153 20.88 -14.04 -17.68
C THR A 1153 21.77 -13.34 -16.65
N SER A 1154 22.70 -12.50 -17.11
CA SER A 1154 23.62 -11.72 -16.26
C SER A 1154 23.34 -10.21 -16.32
N LEU A 1155 22.11 -9.83 -16.68
CA LEU A 1155 21.71 -8.44 -16.90
C LEU A 1155 21.98 -7.55 -15.68
N ALA A 1156 21.50 -7.96 -14.50
CA ALA A 1156 21.63 -7.21 -13.25
C ALA A 1156 23.08 -7.01 -12.75
N ARG A 1157 24.06 -7.76 -13.29
CA ARG A 1157 25.49 -7.54 -13.00
C ARG A 1157 26.13 -6.48 -13.89
N ARG A 1158 25.45 -6.08 -14.97
CA ARG A 1158 26.00 -5.22 -16.03
C ARG A 1158 25.30 -3.88 -16.12
N PHE A 1159 23.99 -3.84 -15.90
CA PHE A 1159 23.15 -2.67 -16.09
C PHE A 1159 22.36 -2.36 -14.82
N THR A 1160 22.09 -1.08 -14.63
CA THR A 1160 21.17 -0.59 -13.60
C THR A 1160 19.73 -0.91 -13.95
N ARG A 1161 18.85 -0.90 -12.95
CA ARG A 1161 17.39 -0.99 -13.11
C ARG A 1161 16.86 -0.01 -14.15
N ARG A 1162 17.30 1.26 -14.12
CA ARG A 1162 16.83 2.32 -15.02
C ARG A 1162 17.25 2.05 -16.47
N GLU A 1163 18.52 1.69 -16.70
CA GLU A 1163 19.02 1.34 -18.04
C GLU A 1163 18.26 0.15 -18.64
N VAL A 1164 17.89 -0.84 -17.82
CA VAL A 1164 17.07 -1.97 -18.27
C VAL A 1164 15.67 -1.52 -18.65
N LEU A 1165 15.02 -0.69 -17.83
CA LEU A 1165 13.69 -0.16 -18.12
C LEU A 1165 13.67 0.70 -19.39
N GLU A 1166 14.63 1.61 -19.53
CA GLU A 1166 14.78 2.49 -20.69
C GLU A 1166 14.99 1.68 -21.98
N SER A 1167 15.85 0.66 -21.93
CA SER A 1167 16.10 -0.23 -23.06
C SER A 1167 14.85 -1.02 -23.49
N ILE A 1168 13.92 -1.29 -22.56
CA ILE A 1168 12.67 -1.98 -22.86
C ILE A 1168 11.64 -1.03 -23.49
N LEU A 1169 11.51 0.20 -22.97
CA LEU A 1169 10.54 1.17 -23.48
C LEU A 1169 10.99 1.81 -24.79
N TYR A 1170 12.29 2.07 -24.93
CA TYR A 1170 12.87 2.78 -26.07
C TYR A 1170 13.95 1.95 -26.78
N PRO A 1171 13.61 0.79 -27.36
CA PRO A 1171 14.58 -0.17 -27.89
C PRO A 1171 15.45 0.36 -29.04
N SER A 1172 15.00 1.41 -29.74
CA SER A 1172 15.75 2.07 -30.82
C SER A 1172 16.64 3.23 -30.34
N HIS A 1173 16.57 3.60 -29.05
CA HIS A 1173 17.30 4.73 -28.51
C HIS A 1173 18.76 4.40 -28.20
N VAL A 1174 19.03 3.16 -27.78
CA VAL A 1174 20.38 2.60 -27.60
C VAL A 1174 20.45 1.22 -28.24
N VAL A 1175 21.21 1.11 -29.34
CA VAL A 1175 21.40 -0.17 -30.07
C VAL A 1175 22.89 -0.47 -30.16
N SER A 1176 23.32 -1.59 -29.58
CA SER A 1176 24.72 -2.03 -29.68
C SER A 1176 25.08 -2.36 -31.14
N ASP A 1177 26.29 -2.00 -31.57
CA ASP A 1177 26.83 -2.30 -32.92
C ASP A 1177 26.68 -3.77 -33.32
N GLN A 1178 26.72 -4.69 -32.34
CA GLN A 1178 26.56 -6.13 -32.56
C GLN A 1178 25.12 -6.52 -32.96
N TYR A 1179 24.12 -5.73 -32.57
CA TYR A 1179 22.70 -5.97 -32.82
C TYR A 1179 22.07 -4.86 -33.68
N MET A 1180 22.89 -4.05 -34.34
CA MET A 1180 22.43 -2.99 -35.24
C MET A 1180 21.89 -3.60 -36.54
N SER A 1181 20.63 -3.29 -36.86
CA SER A 1181 20.01 -3.77 -38.10
C SER A 1181 20.58 -3.01 -39.31
N ARG A 1182 20.61 -3.68 -40.48
CA ARG A 1182 21.04 -3.08 -41.75
C ARG A 1182 19.92 -3.19 -42.77
N LYS A 1183 19.81 -2.17 -43.62
CA LYS A 1183 18.94 -2.16 -44.80
C LYS A 1183 19.77 -2.58 -46.01
N VAL A 1184 19.45 -3.73 -46.59
CA VAL A 1184 20.09 -4.22 -47.81
C VAL A 1184 19.14 -3.98 -48.98
N LEU A 1185 19.56 -3.11 -49.88
CA LEU A 1185 18.90 -2.84 -51.15
C LEU A 1185 19.51 -3.74 -52.22
N THR A 1186 18.69 -4.56 -52.85
CA THR A 1186 19.12 -5.42 -53.96
C THR A 1186 18.98 -4.70 -55.30
N LEU A 1187 19.74 -5.14 -56.30
CA LEU A 1187 19.76 -4.57 -57.66
C LEU A 1187 18.38 -4.64 -58.35
N ASP A 1188 17.49 -5.53 -57.91
CA ASP A 1188 16.10 -5.63 -58.38
C ASP A 1188 15.11 -4.74 -57.60
N GLY A 1189 15.61 -3.89 -56.71
CA GLY A 1189 14.85 -2.87 -55.99
C GLY A 1189 14.17 -3.33 -54.70
N ARG A 1190 14.47 -4.53 -54.18
CA ARG A 1190 13.93 -4.99 -52.89
C ARG A 1190 14.76 -4.47 -51.73
N VAL A 1191 14.09 -4.12 -50.64
CA VAL A 1191 14.74 -3.68 -49.40
C VAL A 1191 14.48 -4.71 -48.31
N TYR A 1192 15.56 -5.26 -47.76
CA TYR A 1192 15.53 -6.17 -46.63
C TYR A 1192 16.09 -5.48 -45.39
N VAL A 1193 15.42 -5.58 -44.25
CA VAL A 1193 15.82 -4.91 -43.00
C VAL A 1193 15.96 -5.96 -41.90
N GLY A 1194 17.15 -6.06 -41.30
CA GLY A 1194 17.40 -7.01 -40.22
C GLY A 1194 18.88 -7.15 -39.85
N LEU A 1195 19.20 -8.10 -38.97
CA LEU A 1195 20.57 -8.40 -38.56
C LEU A 1195 21.29 -9.12 -39.70
N LEU A 1196 22.36 -8.50 -40.21
CA LEU A 1196 23.15 -8.99 -41.33
C LEU A 1196 24.31 -9.86 -40.81
N ALA A 1197 24.41 -11.10 -41.30
CA ALA A 1197 25.56 -11.97 -41.06
C ALA A 1197 26.12 -12.49 -42.40
N GLU A 1198 27.43 -12.38 -42.55
CA GLU A 1198 28.15 -12.80 -43.76
C GLU A 1198 28.72 -14.21 -43.59
N ASN A 1199 28.34 -15.13 -44.47
CA ASN A 1199 28.70 -16.55 -44.36
C ASN A 1199 29.81 -16.94 -45.35
N GLY A 1200 30.79 -16.07 -45.63
CA GLY A 1200 32.07 -16.39 -46.30
C GLY A 1200 32.03 -17.12 -47.66
N ARG A 1201 30.85 -17.31 -48.27
CA ARG A 1201 30.59 -18.07 -49.52
C ARG A 1201 29.92 -17.21 -50.59
N GLY A 1202 29.97 -15.88 -50.47
CA GLY A 1202 29.29 -14.93 -51.37
C GLY A 1202 27.78 -14.83 -51.15
N VAL A 1203 27.28 -15.20 -49.96
CA VAL A 1203 25.87 -15.10 -49.58
C VAL A 1203 25.76 -14.36 -48.24
N LEU A 1204 24.97 -13.29 -48.23
CA LEU A 1204 24.57 -12.54 -47.05
C LEU A 1204 23.29 -13.14 -46.47
N THR A 1205 23.20 -13.22 -45.15
CA THR A 1205 21.98 -13.63 -44.45
C THR A 1205 21.43 -12.48 -43.64
N ILE A 1206 20.15 -12.16 -43.83
CA ILE A 1206 19.42 -11.16 -43.05
C ILE A 1206 18.40 -11.86 -42.20
N ARG A 1207 18.46 -11.61 -40.89
CA ARG A 1207 17.46 -12.06 -39.93
C ARG A 1207 16.58 -10.91 -39.50
N ASP A 1208 15.28 -10.98 -39.80
CA ASP A 1208 14.30 -9.95 -39.47
C ASP A 1208 13.71 -10.10 -38.05
N SER A 1209 12.83 -9.17 -37.65
CA SER A 1209 12.20 -9.14 -36.32
C SER A 1209 11.29 -10.33 -36.00
N ASN A 1210 10.90 -11.12 -37.00
CA ASN A 1210 10.14 -12.36 -36.83
C ASN A 1210 11.05 -13.60 -36.77
N ASN A 1211 12.36 -13.39 -36.63
CA ASN A 1211 13.39 -14.43 -36.67
C ASN A 1211 13.44 -15.20 -38.01
N GLN A 1212 12.93 -14.61 -39.09
CA GLN A 1212 13.03 -15.21 -40.43
C GLN A 1212 14.38 -14.86 -41.05
N ILE A 1213 15.06 -15.87 -41.58
CA ILE A 1213 16.36 -15.70 -42.23
C ILE A 1213 16.16 -15.71 -43.73
N THR A 1214 16.53 -14.61 -44.39
CA THR A 1214 16.56 -14.48 -45.84
C THR A 1214 18.00 -14.52 -46.33
N GLU A 1215 18.29 -15.42 -47.27
CA GLU A 1215 19.59 -15.49 -47.93
C GLU A 1215 19.58 -14.61 -49.19
N ILE A 1216 20.58 -13.74 -49.33
CA ILE A 1216 20.75 -12.81 -50.44
C ILE A 1216 22.13 -13.05 -51.02
N ASN A 1217 22.22 -13.31 -52.33
CA ASN A 1217 23.51 -13.43 -52.99
C ASN A 1217 24.20 -12.06 -52.99
N GLU A 1218 25.46 -12.00 -52.58
CA GLU A 1218 26.20 -10.74 -52.45
C GLU A 1218 26.30 -10.01 -53.80
N ALA A 1219 26.33 -10.75 -54.91
CA ALA A 1219 26.34 -10.19 -56.26
C ALA A 1219 25.05 -9.44 -56.64
N ASP A 1220 23.94 -9.70 -55.93
CA ASP A 1220 22.63 -9.07 -56.17
C ASP A 1220 22.39 -7.85 -55.27
N VAL A 1221 23.38 -7.47 -54.43
CA VAL A 1221 23.29 -6.33 -53.51
C VAL A 1221 23.75 -5.06 -54.20
N ASP A 1222 22.88 -4.05 -54.23
CA ASP A 1222 23.22 -2.71 -54.69
C ASP A 1222 23.93 -1.94 -53.56
N GLN A 1223 23.27 -1.81 -52.41
CA GLN A 1223 23.77 -1.04 -51.27
C GLN A 1223 23.35 -1.66 -49.93
N ILE A 1224 24.22 -1.53 -48.94
CA ILE A 1224 23.94 -1.88 -47.54
C ILE A 1224 24.04 -0.60 -46.73
N LEU A 1225 22.90 -0.15 -46.20
CA LEU A 1225 22.81 1.05 -45.38
C LEU A 1225 22.59 0.65 -43.92
N PRO A 1226 23.17 1.37 -42.94
CA PRO A 1226 22.82 1.18 -41.55
C PRO A 1226 21.37 1.58 -41.30
N SER A 1227 20.71 0.91 -40.35
CA SER A 1227 19.37 1.26 -39.89
C SER A 1227 19.47 1.79 -38.46
N SER A 1228 18.93 2.99 -38.23
CA SER A 1228 18.82 3.59 -36.89
C SER A 1228 17.69 2.99 -36.04
N SER A 1229 16.89 2.08 -36.59
CA SER A 1229 15.78 1.42 -35.89
C SER A 1229 16.18 0.04 -35.36
N SER A 1230 15.83 -0.24 -34.11
CA SER A 1230 16.04 -1.54 -33.48
C SER A 1230 15.10 -2.61 -34.04
N ILE A 1231 15.57 -3.85 -33.98
CA ILE A 1231 14.75 -5.04 -34.28
C ILE A 1231 13.83 -5.42 -33.12
N MET A 1232 14.11 -4.92 -31.91
CA MET A 1232 13.26 -5.12 -30.74
C MET A 1232 11.99 -4.25 -30.86
N PRO A 1233 10.79 -4.84 -30.73
CA PRO A 1233 9.54 -4.12 -30.88
C PRO A 1233 9.29 -3.15 -29.72
N THR A 1234 8.60 -2.03 -29.99
CA THR A 1234 8.11 -1.08 -28.97
C THR A 1234 6.85 -1.62 -28.29
N GLY A 1235 6.56 -1.15 -27.07
CA GLY A 1235 5.33 -1.50 -26.33
C GLY A 1235 5.34 -2.85 -25.62
N GLY A 1236 6.52 -3.46 -25.40
CA GLY A 1236 6.64 -4.77 -24.76
C GLY A 1236 6.08 -4.86 -23.33
N LEU A 1237 5.95 -3.73 -22.63
CA LEU A 1237 5.36 -3.64 -21.30
C LEU A 1237 3.86 -3.28 -21.30
N ASP A 1238 3.28 -2.89 -22.44
CA ASP A 1238 1.91 -2.34 -22.48
C ASP A 1238 0.84 -3.36 -22.08
N ALA A 1239 1.13 -4.66 -22.25
CA ALA A 1239 0.27 -5.77 -21.84
C ALA A 1239 0.41 -6.18 -20.36
N LEU A 1240 1.35 -5.58 -19.63
CA LEU A 1240 1.64 -5.88 -18.22
C LEU A 1240 1.08 -4.78 -17.31
N THR A 1241 0.69 -5.15 -16.10
CA THR A 1241 0.36 -4.24 -14.98
C THR A 1241 1.61 -3.79 -14.24
N LEU A 1242 1.50 -2.75 -13.41
CA LEU A 1242 2.63 -2.27 -12.57
C LEU A 1242 3.25 -3.40 -11.74
N LYS A 1243 2.43 -4.21 -11.04
CA LYS A 1243 2.92 -5.33 -10.23
C LYS A 1243 3.63 -6.41 -11.06
N GLU A 1244 3.06 -6.76 -12.21
CA GLU A 1244 3.68 -7.67 -13.17
C GLU A 1244 5.02 -7.12 -13.69
N ILE A 1245 5.14 -5.81 -13.91
CA ILE A 1245 6.41 -5.19 -14.27
C ILE A 1245 7.42 -5.38 -13.13
N SER A 1246 7.05 -5.19 -11.86
CA SER A 1246 7.95 -5.49 -10.72
C SER A 1246 8.36 -6.96 -10.65
N ASP A 1247 7.43 -7.88 -10.89
CA ASP A 1247 7.69 -9.33 -10.87
C ASP A 1247 8.63 -9.74 -12.03
N LEU A 1248 8.40 -9.21 -13.24
CA LEU A 1248 9.29 -9.36 -14.39
C LEU A 1248 10.69 -8.80 -14.11
N MET A 1249 10.77 -7.58 -13.56
CA MET A 1249 12.03 -6.94 -13.19
C MET A 1249 12.74 -7.74 -12.07
N SER A 1250 12.00 -8.43 -11.20
CA SER A 1250 12.58 -9.33 -10.20
C SER A 1250 13.09 -10.65 -10.81
N TYR A 1251 12.38 -11.25 -11.76
CA TYR A 1251 12.88 -12.40 -12.54
C TYR A 1251 14.15 -12.07 -13.32
N LEU A 1252 14.23 -10.87 -13.90
CA LEU A 1252 15.44 -10.35 -14.56
C LEU A 1252 16.61 -10.08 -13.59
N GLY A 1253 16.36 -10.21 -12.28
CA GLY A 1253 17.34 -10.05 -11.20
C GLY A 1253 17.68 -8.60 -10.87
N VAL A 1254 16.95 -7.62 -11.43
CA VAL A 1254 17.17 -6.18 -11.18
C VAL A 1254 16.34 -5.65 -10.00
N LEU A 1255 15.34 -6.41 -9.54
CA LEU A 1255 14.65 -6.17 -8.27
C LEU A 1255 14.79 -7.37 -7.31
N PRO A 1256 14.92 -7.12 -5.99
CA PRO A 1256 14.94 -8.19 -5.00
C PRO A 1256 13.63 -8.99 -4.98
N PRO A 1257 13.69 -10.31 -4.69
CA PRO A 1257 12.51 -11.14 -4.54
C PRO A 1257 11.69 -10.71 -3.33
N LEU A 1258 10.36 -10.83 -3.42
CA LEU A 1258 9.45 -10.59 -2.31
C LEU A 1258 9.69 -11.64 -1.20
N GLU A 1259 10.05 -11.21 0.01
CA GLU A 1259 10.17 -12.13 1.17
C GLU A 1259 8.79 -12.49 1.70
N VAL A 1260 8.36 -13.74 1.46
CA VAL A 1260 7.15 -14.31 2.07
C VAL A 1260 7.55 -14.94 3.41
N ALA A 1261 7.01 -14.43 4.51
CA ALA A 1261 7.18 -15.04 5.83
C ALA A 1261 6.57 -16.46 5.83
N SER A 1262 7.40 -17.48 5.71
CA SER A 1262 6.97 -18.87 5.90
C SER A 1262 6.77 -19.12 7.40
N GLN A 1263 5.54 -19.46 7.81
CA GLN A 1263 5.27 -19.98 9.15
C GLN A 1263 6.23 -21.15 9.45
N SER A 1264 7.00 -21.02 10.52
CA SER A 1264 7.76 -22.13 11.08
C SER A 1264 6.78 -23.22 11.53
N GLN A 1265 6.68 -24.30 10.77
CA GLN A 1265 6.11 -25.55 11.27
C GLN A 1265 7.13 -26.21 12.21
N ASP A 1266 7.16 -25.76 13.46
CA ASP A 1266 7.72 -26.56 14.55
C ASP A 1266 6.85 -26.40 15.80
N ASN A 1267 5.85 -27.28 15.90
CA ASN A 1267 5.34 -27.79 17.17
C ASN A 1267 4.64 -29.14 16.90
N ARG A 1268 5.45 -30.20 16.95
CA ARG A 1268 5.04 -31.52 17.44
C ARG A 1268 5.90 -31.90 18.63
#